data_AF-A0A958XVS6-F1
#
_entry.id   AF-A0A958XVS6-F1
#
_cell.length_a   1.000
_cell.length_b   1.000
_cell.length_c   1.000
_cell.angle_alpha   90.00
_cell.angle_beta   90.00
_cell.angle_gamma   90.00
#
_symmetry.space_group_name_H-M   'P 1'
#
loop_
_entity.id
_entity.type
_entity.pdbx_description
1 polymer ?
#
loop_
_entity_poly.entity_id
_entity_poly.type
_entity_poly.pdbx_seq_one_letter_code
_entity_poly.pdbx_strand_id
1 'polypeptide(L)'
;MRIIPVIAFCICTATSFTQNINVTFRSVLSYQGQNLANVWGYSDASGNEYALVGAKQGMSIVDVTNPDNPTEIVQIPGAFSNWHEIKTFQHYAYVVSEGGSGVQVVDLSNLPGSNLTYHSYFGDGAINGQLTKAHALHVDLTKGYLYVYGSNINGGRALIFNLNNDPYNPQYAGTFNSGFSALGNYIHDGYVDNDIMYSAHIYSGFFSIVNVANKSNPSLLAVQNTPGSFTHNTWHSGSALFTTDEVSGSFLTSYDVSNPGNVNQLDKIQSNPGTFSTVHNTHIINDYAVTSWYRDGFTIVDVSRPANMVQVGNYDTYPNAGGSGFQGCWGVYPYLPSGNILASNINAEGTANGTGELWILTPTYERGCYLEGLITDVQTGFPINGATVKILGSNTTENSAANGEYKMGQLQGGNFDVLVTKTGYIPYSTSVALSNGVLTTLNAALLPVGLPVTFTRFSVTAEGKDALLRWSTAAEIDNEGFEVEHSRTNTSGWETADFVKGTGTPYLPADYSFRVRDLAPGTHYFRLRQKDLDGSSTYSEVKSVEIGGVRLQAAFRPNITGTSGGDLYLYSERSMPVRIAVFNVTGIPVDMSWEIELEGEAIIPVDAARLPAGVYFVAIMAGGERQILRFSRQ
;
A
#
# COMPACT_ATOMS: atom_id res chain seq x y z
N MET A 1 -47.37 23.68 27.42
CA MET A 1 -46.96 22.97 26.19
C MET A 1 -45.71 23.67 25.69
N ARG A 2 -44.52 23.14 26.00
CA ARG A 2 -43.22 23.73 25.64
C ARG A 2 -42.85 23.23 24.24
N ILE A 3 -42.69 24.15 23.29
CA ILE A 3 -42.24 23.86 21.93
C ILE A 3 -40.72 23.70 21.96
N ILE A 4 -40.23 22.52 21.62
CA ILE A 4 -38.82 22.20 21.42
C ILE A 4 -38.50 22.49 19.95
N PRO A 5 -37.48 23.30 19.60
CA PRO A 5 -37.09 23.47 18.22
C PRO A 5 -36.26 22.24 17.80
N VAL A 6 -36.74 21.52 16.79
CA VAL A 6 -35.99 20.48 16.08
C VAL A 6 -34.97 21.18 15.20
N ILE A 7 -33.68 21.08 15.55
CA ILE A 7 -32.57 21.48 14.69
C ILE A 7 -32.42 20.38 13.64
N ALA A 8 -32.85 20.66 12.41
CA ALA A 8 -32.59 19.81 11.27
C ALA A 8 -31.10 19.90 10.91
N PHE A 9 -30.36 18.83 11.18
CA PHE A 9 -29.02 18.63 10.64
C PHE A 9 -29.16 18.39 9.12
N CYS A 10 -28.88 19.41 8.32
CA CYS A 10 -28.63 19.21 6.90
C CYS A 10 -27.32 18.43 6.77
N ILE A 11 -27.44 17.14 6.48
CA ILE A 11 -26.34 16.36 5.94
C ILE A 11 -26.09 16.89 4.53
N CYS A 12 -25.16 17.83 4.40
CA CYS A 12 -24.60 18.17 3.10
C CYS A 12 -23.83 16.95 2.61
N THR A 13 -24.47 16.13 1.77
CA THR A 13 -23.76 15.19 0.90
C THR A 13 -22.93 16.03 -0.06
N ALA A 14 -21.62 16.15 0.21
CA ALA A 14 -20.70 16.69 -0.76
C ALA A 14 -20.65 15.70 -1.93
N THR A 15 -21.34 16.03 -3.02
CA THR A 15 -21.06 15.45 -4.32
C THR A 15 -19.66 15.93 -4.69
N SER A 16 -18.67 15.04 -4.65
CA SER A 16 -17.32 15.33 -5.15
C SER A 16 -17.43 15.59 -6.65
N PHE A 17 -17.46 16.87 -7.03
CA PHE A 17 -17.31 17.26 -8.42
C PHE A 17 -15.89 16.96 -8.86
N THR A 18 -15.74 16.27 -10.00
CA THR A 18 -14.47 16.18 -10.72
C THR A 18 -14.09 17.60 -11.16
N GLN A 19 -13.13 18.20 -10.46
CA GLN A 19 -12.54 19.47 -10.89
C GLN A 19 -11.82 19.23 -12.22
N ASN A 20 -12.04 20.07 -13.21
CA ASN A 20 -11.23 20.05 -14.43
C ASN A 20 -9.82 20.52 -14.09
N ILE A 21 -8.82 19.71 -14.41
CA ILE A 21 -7.41 19.95 -14.06
C ILE A 21 -6.63 20.06 -15.35
N ASN A 22 -5.82 21.12 -15.48
CA ASN A 22 -4.85 21.29 -16.56
C ASN A 22 -5.42 21.16 -17.99
N VAL A 23 -6.71 21.46 -18.16
CA VAL A 23 -7.38 21.47 -19.47
C VAL A 23 -8.33 22.66 -19.53
N THR A 24 -8.20 23.45 -20.60
CA THR A 24 -9.05 24.62 -20.87
C THR A 24 -10.07 24.27 -21.95
N PHE A 25 -11.34 24.56 -21.69
CA PHE A 25 -12.41 24.46 -22.68
C PHE A 25 -12.26 25.53 -23.77
N ARG A 26 -12.51 25.16 -25.04
CA ARG A 26 -12.53 26.10 -26.17
C ARG A 26 -13.94 26.23 -26.73
N SER A 27 -14.48 25.14 -27.24
CA SER A 27 -15.83 25.13 -27.82
C SER A 27 -16.43 23.72 -27.83
N VAL A 28 -17.72 23.66 -28.16
CA VAL A 28 -18.47 22.43 -28.41
C VAL A 28 -19.33 22.61 -29.65
N LEU A 29 -19.34 21.61 -30.53
CA LEU A 29 -20.22 21.53 -31.70
C LEU A 29 -21.19 20.37 -31.51
N SER A 30 -22.50 20.67 -31.47
CA SER A 30 -23.55 19.68 -31.23
C SER A 30 -24.16 19.13 -32.53
N TYR A 31 -24.37 17.82 -32.59
CA TYR A 31 -24.93 17.09 -33.71
C TYR A 31 -26.38 16.69 -33.45
N GLN A 32 -27.32 17.55 -33.81
CA GLN A 32 -28.76 17.29 -33.61
C GLN A 32 -29.24 16.11 -34.47
N GLY A 33 -29.87 15.12 -33.84
CA GLY A 33 -30.41 13.92 -34.49
C GLY A 33 -29.39 12.80 -34.76
N GLN A 34 -28.13 12.92 -34.30
CA GLN A 34 -27.09 11.91 -34.49
C GLN A 34 -26.28 11.69 -33.23
N ASN A 35 -26.02 10.42 -32.90
CA ASN A 35 -24.97 10.09 -31.94
C ASN A 35 -23.61 10.16 -32.65
N LEU A 36 -22.57 10.47 -31.88
CA LEU A 36 -21.20 10.34 -32.35
C LEU A 36 -20.58 9.00 -31.92
N ALA A 37 -19.50 8.64 -32.61
CA ALA A 37 -18.65 7.50 -32.36
C ALA A 37 -17.22 8.01 -32.05
N ASN A 38 -16.18 7.38 -32.58
CA ASN A 38 -14.82 7.82 -32.39
C ASN A 38 -14.47 9.09 -33.21
N VAL A 39 -13.33 9.70 -32.89
CA VAL A 39 -12.82 10.91 -33.54
C VAL A 39 -11.36 10.74 -33.92
N TRP A 40 -10.98 11.37 -35.02
CA TRP A 40 -9.60 11.47 -35.47
C TRP A 40 -9.31 12.91 -35.92
N GLY A 41 -8.05 13.21 -36.21
CA GLY A 41 -7.65 14.52 -36.73
C GLY A 41 -6.86 14.41 -38.03
N TYR A 42 -6.90 15.51 -38.79
CA TYR A 42 -6.10 15.72 -39.98
C TYR A 42 -5.62 17.18 -40.00
N SER A 43 -4.40 17.40 -40.50
CA SER A 43 -3.92 18.73 -40.82
C SER A 43 -3.43 18.75 -42.25
N ASP A 44 -3.77 19.81 -42.98
CA ASP A 44 -3.34 19.98 -44.36
C ASP A 44 -1.96 20.66 -44.44
N ALA A 45 -1.40 20.73 -45.64
CA ALA A 45 -0.11 21.38 -45.87
C ALA A 45 -0.13 22.90 -45.65
N SER A 46 -1.32 23.52 -45.55
CA SER A 46 -1.50 24.94 -45.26
C SER A 46 -1.55 25.25 -43.76
N GLY A 47 -1.57 24.21 -42.92
CA GLY A 47 -1.68 24.33 -41.46
C GLY A 47 -3.11 24.45 -40.95
N ASN A 48 -4.11 24.19 -41.80
CA ASN A 48 -5.49 24.06 -41.34
C ASN A 48 -5.66 22.73 -40.60
N GLU A 49 -6.52 22.72 -39.59
CA GLU A 49 -6.77 21.56 -38.73
C GLU A 49 -8.21 21.13 -38.85
N TYR A 50 -8.43 19.83 -38.94
CA TYR A 50 -9.74 19.24 -39.14
C TYR A 50 -10.01 18.12 -38.15
N ALA A 51 -11.19 18.12 -37.55
CA ALA A 51 -11.73 16.96 -36.85
C ALA A 51 -12.45 16.06 -37.85
N LEU A 52 -12.11 14.77 -37.84
CA LEU A 52 -12.79 13.72 -38.57
C LEU A 52 -13.64 12.95 -37.55
N VAL A 53 -14.95 13.22 -37.56
CA VAL A 53 -15.86 12.77 -36.52
C VAL A 53 -16.71 11.61 -37.04
N GLY A 54 -16.62 10.45 -36.41
CA GLY A 54 -17.55 9.36 -36.65
C GLY A 54 -18.93 9.75 -36.14
N ALA A 55 -19.94 9.72 -37.01
CA ALA A 55 -21.31 10.09 -36.69
C ALA A 55 -22.27 9.02 -37.20
N LYS A 56 -23.50 9.02 -36.70
CA LYS A 56 -24.47 7.95 -36.99
C LYS A 56 -24.73 7.71 -38.49
N GLN A 57 -24.60 8.74 -39.32
CA GLN A 57 -24.85 8.70 -40.76
C GLN A 57 -23.58 8.71 -41.63
N GLY A 58 -22.39 8.52 -41.03
CA GLY A 58 -21.11 8.52 -41.74
C GLY A 58 -20.04 9.34 -41.01
N MET A 59 -19.12 9.96 -41.76
CA MET A 59 -18.04 10.78 -41.18
C MET A 59 -18.32 12.26 -41.41
N SER A 60 -18.38 13.06 -40.35
CA SER A 60 -18.42 14.53 -40.43
C SER A 60 -16.99 15.08 -40.42
N ILE A 61 -16.73 16.09 -41.25
CA ILE A 61 -15.45 16.80 -41.31
C ILE A 61 -15.69 18.23 -40.85
N VAL A 62 -14.97 18.63 -39.81
CA VAL A 62 -15.14 19.94 -39.15
C VAL A 62 -13.82 20.68 -39.19
N ASP A 63 -13.82 21.91 -39.68
CA ASP A 63 -12.69 22.83 -39.53
C ASP A 63 -12.59 23.26 -38.06
N VAL A 64 -11.44 22.97 -37.46
CA VAL A 64 -11.11 23.30 -36.06
C VAL A 64 -9.87 24.20 -35.99
N THR A 65 -9.42 24.77 -37.10
CA THR A 65 -8.28 25.70 -37.19
C THR A 65 -8.47 26.88 -36.24
N ASN A 66 -9.69 27.39 -36.13
CA ASN A 66 -10.11 28.21 -35.00
C ASN A 66 -10.85 27.35 -33.96
N PRO A 67 -10.18 26.94 -32.88
CA PRO A 67 -10.77 26.04 -31.89
C PRO A 67 -11.91 26.66 -31.07
N ASP A 68 -12.11 27.98 -31.12
CA ASP A 68 -13.23 28.66 -30.44
C ASP A 68 -14.48 28.78 -31.35
N ASN A 69 -14.34 28.51 -32.66
CA ASN A 69 -15.43 28.59 -33.62
C ASN A 69 -15.33 27.48 -34.69
N PRO A 70 -15.51 26.20 -34.29
CA PRO A 70 -15.46 25.07 -35.19
C PRO A 70 -16.62 25.13 -36.20
N THR A 71 -16.35 24.75 -37.45
CA THR A 71 -17.36 24.80 -38.53
C THR A 71 -17.40 23.48 -39.28
N GLU A 72 -18.57 22.82 -39.33
CA GLU A 72 -18.75 21.62 -40.15
C GLU A 72 -18.65 21.98 -41.65
N ILE A 73 -17.76 21.30 -42.36
CA ILE A 73 -17.54 21.48 -43.81
C ILE A 73 -18.51 20.59 -44.59
N VAL A 74 -18.51 19.29 -44.27
CA VAL A 74 -19.29 18.28 -44.99
C VAL A 74 -19.44 17.02 -44.15
N GLN A 75 -20.58 16.34 -44.29
CA GLN A 75 -20.76 14.97 -43.83
C GLN A 75 -20.65 14.01 -45.03
N ILE A 76 -19.62 13.16 -45.02
CA ILE A 76 -19.46 12.06 -45.96
C ILE A 76 -20.44 10.94 -45.58
N PRO A 77 -21.41 10.60 -46.44
CA PRO A 77 -22.40 9.57 -46.13
C PRO A 77 -21.76 8.20 -45.94
N GLY A 78 -22.20 7.47 -44.91
CA GLY A 78 -21.77 6.11 -44.59
C GLY A 78 -22.95 5.21 -44.21
N ALA A 79 -22.64 4.02 -43.68
CA ALA A 79 -23.67 3.14 -43.15
C ALA A 79 -24.35 3.77 -41.93
N PHE A 80 -25.65 3.55 -41.77
CA PHE A 80 -26.35 4.03 -40.58
C PHE A 80 -25.98 3.17 -39.36
N SER A 81 -25.10 3.69 -38.51
CA SER A 81 -24.47 2.92 -37.42
C SER A 81 -23.96 3.84 -36.32
N ASN A 82 -24.03 3.39 -35.06
CA ASN A 82 -23.39 4.10 -33.95
C ASN A 82 -21.87 3.88 -33.89
N TRP A 83 -21.30 3.06 -34.78
CA TRP A 83 -19.87 2.74 -34.82
C TRP A 83 -19.27 3.26 -36.12
N HIS A 84 -18.33 4.18 -36.00
CA HIS A 84 -17.47 4.65 -37.07
C HIS A 84 -16.08 4.91 -36.51
N GLU A 85 -15.10 4.17 -37.02
CA GLU A 85 -13.69 4.28 -36.67
C GLU A 85 -12.92 4.89 -37.83
N ILE A 86 -11.97 5.77 -37.53
CA ILE A 86 -11.27 6.58 -38.53
C ILE A 86 -9.76 6.55 -38.26
N LYS A 87 -8.97 6.42 -39.32
CA LYS A 87 -7.51 6.67 -39.32
C LYS A 87 -7.11 7.34 -40.63
N THR A 88 -5.94 7.97 -40.63
CA THR A 88 -5.40 8.67 -41.80
C THR A 88 -4.07 8.09 -42.24
N PHE A 89 -3.81 8.16 -43.55
CA PHE A 89 -2.49 7.94 -44.15
C PHE A 89 -2.31 8.97 -45.28
N GLN A 90 -1.26 9.78 -45.20
CA GLN A 90 -1.09 10.95 -46.08
C GLN A 90 -2.35 11.84 -46.04
N HIS A 91 -2.97 12.10 -47.19
CA HIS A 91 -4.21 12.88 -47.31
C HIS A 91 -5.45 11.99 -47.46
N TYR A 92 -5.39 10.70 -47.13
CA TYR A 92 -6.54 9.80 -47.17
C TYR A 92 -7.03 9.48 -45.76
N ALA A 93 -8.35 9.50 -45.58
CA ALA A 93 -9.01 8.92 -44.41
C ALA A 93 -9.60 7.56 -44.77
N TYR A 94 -9.44 6.60 -43.87
CA TYR A 94 -10.05 5.27 -43.93
C TYR A 94 -11.08 5.18 -42.82
N VAL A 95 -12.30 4.79 -43.18
CA VAL A 95 -13.43 4.71 -42.26
C VAL A 95 -14.03 3.31 -42.32
N VAL A 96 -14.25 2.69 -41.16
CA VAL A 96 -14.98 1.42 -41.06
C VAL A 96 -16.17 1.56 -40.13
N SER A 97 -17.17 0.70 -40.34
CA SER A 97 -18.36 0.62 -39.50
C SER A 97 -18.84 -0.83 -39.38
N GLU A 98 -19.39 -1.17 -38.21
CA GLU A 98 -20.12 -2.42 -38.03
C GLU A 98 -21.44 -2.46 -38.83
N GLY A 99 -21.95 -1.30 -39.23
CA GLY A 99 -23.17 -1.17 -40.04
C GLY A 99 -22.99 -1.51 -41.52
N GLY A 100 -21.75 -1.58 -42.01
CA GLY A 100 -21.43 -1.94 -43.39
C GLY A 100 -20.48 -0.98 -44.11
N SER A 101 -20.47 -1.05 -45.45
CA SER A 101 -19.70 -0.21 -46.39
C SER A 101 -18.22 -0.54 -46.56
N GLY A 102 -17.76 -1.71 -46.09
CA GLY A 102 -16.37 -2.13 -46.22
C GLY A 102 -15.42 -1.16 -45.52
N VAL A 103 -14.34 -0.78 -46.19
CA VAL A 103 -13.48 0.36 -45.81
C VAL A 103 -13.83 1.52 -46.73
N GLN A 104 -14.42 2.59 -46.22
CA GLN A 104 -14.62 3.81 -46.98
C GLN A 104 -13.29 4.60 -47.01
N VAL A 105 -12.83 4.94 -48.22
CA VAL A 105 -11.60 5.70 -48.44
C VAL A 105 -11.98 7.08 -48.96
N VAL A 106 -11.60 8.13 -48.23
CA VAL A 106 -11.92 9.54 -48.54
C VAL A 106 -10.63 10.28 -48.83
N ASP A 107 -10.57 10.94 -49.98
CA ASP A 107 -9.48 11.84 -50.36
C ASP A 107 -9.72 13.25 -49.76
N LEU A 108 -8.87 13.65 -48.82
CA LEU A 108 -8.94 14.90 -48.08
C LEU A 108 -8.18 16.05 -48.78
N SER A 109 -7.53 15.80 -49.93
CA SER A 109 -6.66 16.80 -50.59
C SER A 109 -7.39 18.06 -51.07
N ASN A 110 -8.71 17.98 -51.26
CA ASN A 110 -9.53 19.11 -51.68
C ASN A 110 -10.03 19.97 -50.50
N LEU A 111 -9.69 19.65 -49.26
CA LEU A 111 -9.98 20.52 -48.11
C LEU A 111 -9.31 21.89 -48.26
N PRO A 112 -9.96 22.99 -47.81
CA PRO A 112 -11.23 23.05 -47.07
C PRO A 112 -12.50 22.97 -47.94
N GLY A 113 -12.40 22.64 -49.24
CA GLY A 113 -13.55 22.41 -50.10
C GLY A 113 -14.40 21.22 -49.66
N SER A 114 -15.73 21.33 -49.79
CA SER A 114 -16.69 20.30 -49.35
C SER A 114 -16.89 19.16 -50.36
N ASN A 115 -16.43 19.31 -51.61
CA ASN A 115 -16.58 18.29 -52.64
C ASN A 115 -15.40 17.31 -52.62
N LEU A 116 -15.42 16.35 -51.70
CA LEU A 116 -14.37 15.33 -51.56
C LEU A 116 -14.70 14.09 -52.40
N THR A 117 -13.65 13.43 -52.91
CA THR A 117 -13.78 12.17 -53.64
C THR A 117 -13.65 11.02 -52.66
N TYR A 118 -14.55 10.03 -52.74
CA TYR A 118 -14.52 8.86 -51.87
C TYR A 118 -15.17 7.64 -52.53
N HIS A 119 -14.84 6.46 -52.02
CA HIS A 119 -15.53 5.21 -52.39
C HIS A 119 -15.45 4.17 -51.26
N SER A 120 -16.20 3.08 -51.40
CA SER A 120 -16.13 1.91 -50.51
C SER A 120 -15.29 0.81 -51.14
N TYR A 121 -14.26 0.39 -50.42
CA TYR A 121 -13.41 -0.76 -50.75
C TYR A 121 -13.90 -2.02 -50.03
N PHE A 122 -14.19 -3.08 -50.78
CA PHE A 122 -14.75 -4.33 -50.27
C PHE A 122 -13.74 -5.50 -50.25
N GLY A 123 -12.44 -5.21 -50.29
CA GLY A 123 -11.39 -6.21 -50.44
C GLY A 123 -11.00 -6.46 -51.90
N ASP A 124 -9.78 -6.92 -52.11
CA ASP A 124 -9.24 -7.41 -53.39
C ASP A 124 -8.54 -8.77 -53.20
N GLY A 125 -7.96 -9.30 -54.28
CA GLY A 125 -7.22 -10.56 -54.23
C GLY A 125 -8.02 -11.72 -53.60
N ALA A 126 -7.47 -12.31 -52.53
CA ALA A 126 -8.07 -13.45 -51.84
C ALA A 126 -9.40 -13.13 -51.12
N ILE A 127 -9.67 -11.85 -50.83
CA ILE A 127 -10.88 -11.41 -50.12
C ILE A 127 -11.77 -10.50 -50.98
N ASN A 128 -11.60 -10.54 -52.31
CA ASN A 128 -12.30 -9.67 -53.24
C ASN A 128 -13.82 -9.67 -53.03
N GLY A 129 -14.39 -8.50 -52.71
CA GLY A 129 -15.81 -8.30 -52.47
C GLY A 129 -16.37 -8.90 -51.17
N GLN A 130 -15.52 -9.41 -50.28
CA GLN A 130 -15.95 -10.11 -49.05
C GLN A 130 -15.98 -9.20 -47.82
N LEU A 131 -15.21 -8.10 -47.81
CA LEU A 131 -15.11 -7.21 -46.65
C LEU A 131 -16.29 -6.25 -46.65
N THR A 132 -17.30 -6.54 -45.83
CA THR A 132 -18.54 -5.76 -45.79
C THR A 132 -18.63 -4.86 -44.58
N LYS A 133 -18.00 -5.23 -43.46
CA LYS A 133 -17.98 -4.46 -42.21
C LYS A 133 -16.74 -4.77 -41.38
N ALA A 134 -16.37 -3.85 -40.51
CA ALA A 134 -15.30 -4.01 -39.53
C ALA A 134 -15.53 -3.10 -38.31
N HIS A 135 -14.87 -3.45 -37.20
CA HIS A 135 -15.02 -2.75 -35.93
C HIS A 135 -14.07 -1.55 -35.84
N ALA A 136 -12.76 -1.79 -36.02
CA ALA A 136 -11.71 -0.79 -35.87
C ALA A 136 -10.62 -0.93 -36.94
N LEU A 137 -9.73 0.05 -36.97
CA LEU A 137 -8.56 0.04 -37.83
C LEU A 137 -7.37 0.79 -37.20
N HIS A 138 -6.17 0.46 -37.66
CA HIS A 138 -4.93 1.16 -37.32
C HIS A 138 -4.01 1.25 -38.53
N VAL A 139 -3.16 2.28 -38.57
CA VAL A 139 -2.18 2.46 -39.65
C VAL A 139 -0.77 2.42 -39.06
N ASP A 140 0.05 1.49 -39.53
CA ASP A 140 1.50 1.52 -39.32
C ASP A 140 2.07 2.59 -40.25
N LEU A 141 2.21 3.81 -39.73
CA LEU A 141 2.73 4.96 -40.47
C LEU A 141 4.19 4.75 -40.92
N THR A 142 4.97 3.98 -40.16
CA THR A 142 6.37 3.67 -40.46
C THR A 142 6.51 2.79 -41.70
N LYS A 143 5.56 1.88 -41.91
CA LYS A 143 5.60 0.91 -43.02
C LYS A 143 4.58 1.16 -44.13
N GLY A 144 3.60 2.03 -43.91
CA GLY A 144 2.51 2.30 -44.85
C GLY A 144 1.56 1.13 -45.03
N TYR A 145 1.11 0.53 -43.92
CA TYR A 145 0.13 -0.56 -43.92
C TYR A 145 -1.09 -0.23 -43.06
N LEU A 146 -2.27 -0.57 -43.57
CA LEU A 146 -3.54 -0.51 -42.86
C LEU A 146 -3.85 -1.89 -42.25
N TYR A 147 -4.29 -1.89 -41.00
CA TYR A 147 -4.75 -3.04 -40.27
C TYR A 147 -6.23 -2.85 -39.94
N VAL A 148 -7.07 -3.82 -40.27
CA VAL A 148 -8.52 -3.79 -40.03
C VAL A 148 -8.90 -4.91 -39.07
N TYR A 149 -9.63 -4.58 -38.02
CA TYR A 149 -9.98 -5.45 -36.90
C TYR A 149 -11.49 -5.69 -36.81
N GLY A 150 -11.90 -6.79 -36.18
CA GLY A 150 -13.30 -7.11 -35.94
C GLY A 150 -14.15 -7.25 -37.20
N SER A 151 -13.53 -7.60 -38.33
CA SER A 151 -14.23 -7.71 -39.61
C SER A 151 -15.14 -8.94 -39.70
N ASN A 152 -16.05 -8.94 -40.68
CA ASN A 152 -16.86 -10.12 -41.01
C ASN A 152 -16.06 -11.29 -41.61
N ILE A 153 -14.75 -11.14 -41.80
CA ILE A 153 -13.87 -12.13 -42.40
C ILE A 153 -13.05 -12.83 -41.31
N ASN A 154 -12.77 -14.12 -41.51
CA ASN A 154 -11.82 -14.90 -40.70
C ASN A 154 -12.08 -14.89 -39.18
N GLY A 155 -13.33 -14.63 -38.75
CA GLY A 155 -13.69 -14.56 -37.33
C GLY A 155 -13.22 -13.27 -36.63
N GLY A 156 -13.04 -12.17 -37.36
CA GLY A 156 -12.64 -10.88 -36.78
C GLY A 156 -11.13 -10.73 -36.58
N ARG A 157 -10.32 -11.60 -37.18
CA ARG A 157 -8.86 -11.50 -37.18
C ARG A 157 -8.40 -10.25 -37.93
N ALA A 158 -7.19 -9.79 -37.61
CA ALA A 158 -6.55 -8.66 -38.28
C ALA A 158 -6.37 -8.96 -39.78
N LEU A 159 -6.90 -8.09 -40.64
CA LEU A 159 -6.62 -8.04 -42.06
C LEU A 159 -5.58 -6.95 -42.32
N ILE A 160 -4.66 -7.19 -43.25
CA ILE A 160 -3.50 -6.33 -43.50
C ILE A 160 -3.52 -5.87 -44.96
N PHE A 161 -3.37 -4.57 -45.18
CA PHE A 161 -3.42 -3.94 -46.50
C PHE A 161 -2.22 -3.02 -46.71
N ASN A 162 -1.58 -3.11 -47.89
CA ASN A 162 -0.51 -2.20 -48.28
C ASN A 162 -1.08 -0.89 -48.83
N LEU A 163 -0.60 0.24 -48.31
CA LEU A 163 -0.97 1.58 -48.74
C LEU A 163 0.10 2.28 -49.58
N ASN A 164 1.32 1.75 -49.66
CA ASN A 164 2.46 2.49 -50.25
C ASN A 164 2.33 2.78 -51.75
N ASN A 165 1.66 1.91 -52.50
CA ASN A 165 1.56 2.02 -53.95
C ASN A 165 0.37 2.89 -54.37
N ASP A 166 -0.79 2.61 -53.79
CA ASP A 166 -2.04 3.29 -54.08
C ASP A 166 -2.85 3.34 -52.77
N PRO A 167 -2.68 4.39 -51.96
CA PRO A 167 -3.43 4.50 -50.72
C PRO A 167 -4.93 4.70 -50.95
N TYR A 168 -5.34 5.17 -52.12
CA TYR A 168 -6.75 5.30 -52.47
C TYR A 168 -7.38 3.92 -52.68
N ASN A 169 -6.66 2.95 -53.27
CA ASN A 169 -7.09 1.55 -53.43
C ASN A 169 -6.18 0.58 -52.64
N PRO A 170 -6.42 0.38 -51.32
CA PRO A 170 -5.59 -0.51 -50.50
C PRO A 170 -5.47 -1.93 -51.08
N GLN A 171 -4.28 -2.52 -51.00
CA GLN A 171 -4.01 -3.85 -51.56
C GLN A 171 -3.90 -4.90 -50.46
N TYR A 172 -4.71 -5.94 -50.49
CA TYR A 172 -4.69 -7.00 -49.48
C TYR A 172 -3.33 -7.72 -49.46
N ALA A 173 -2.68 -7.73 -48.30
CA ALA A 173 -1.35 -8.28 -48.08
C ALA A 173 -1.37 -9.58 -47.24
N GLY A 174 -2.39 -9.78 -46.41
CA GLY A 174 -2.54 -10.98 -45.60
C GLY A 174 -3.40 -10.79 -44.36
N THR A 175 -3.33 -11.78 -43.47
CA THR A 175 -4.10 -11.80 -42.22
C THR A 175 -3.30 -12.50 -41.13
N PHE A 176 -3.51 -12.11 -39.87
CA PHE A 176 -2.92 -12.83 -38.74
C PHE A 176 -3.77 -14.06 -38.39
N ASN A 177 -3.28 -15.24 -38.74
CA ASN A 177 -3.91 -16.50 -38.38
C ASN A 177 -3.37 -17.01 -37.03
N SER A 178 -4.02 -16.60 -35.94
CA SER A 178 -3.52 -16.78 -34.57
C SER A 178 -3.59 -18.22 -34.05
N GLY A 179 -4.43 -19.08 -34.63
CA GLY A 179 -4.68 -20.43 -34.13
C GLY A 179 -5.41 -20.49 -32.77
N PHE A 180 -5.92 -19.35 -32.29
CA PHE A 180 -6.65 -19.27 -31.02
C PHE A 180 -8.05 -19.89 -31.11
N SER A 181 -8.71 -20.04 -29.97
CA SER A 181 -10.14 -20.42 -29.89
C SER A 181 -11.00 -19.40 -30.67
N ALA A 182 -12.26 -19.73 -30.96
CA ALA A 182 -13.15 -18.81 -31.68
C ALA A 182 -13.21 -17.41 -31.01
N LEU A 183 -13.33 -17.36 -29.68
CA LEU A 183 -13.32 -16.11 -28.91
C LEU A 183 -11.96 -15.41 -28.91
N GLY A 184 -10.86 -16.15 -29.03
CA GLY A 184 -9.52 -15.59 -29.13
C GLY A 184 -9.15 -15.17 -30.56
N ASN A 185 -9.93 -15.50 -31.59
CA ASN A 185 -9.62 -15.06 -32.95
C ASN A 185 -10.11 -13.62 -33.21
N TYR A 186 -11.09 -13.16 -32.45
CA TYR A 186 -11.65 -11.83 -32.61
C TYR A 186 -10.71 -10.79 -32.02
N ILE A 187 -10.12 -9.98 -32.90
CA ILE A 187 -9.34 -8.81 -32.51
C ILE A 187 -10.28 -7.62 -32.57
N HIS A 188 -10.44 -6.92 -31.45
CA HIS A 188 -11.34 -5.79 -31.31
C HIS A 188 -10.68 -4.50 -31.80
N ASP A 189 -9.46 -4.27 -31.35
CA ASP A 189 -8.61 -3.13 -31.70
C ASP A 189 -7.12 -3.56 -31.65
N GLY A 190 -6.20 -2.69 -32.05
CA GLY A 190 -4.77 -2.99 -31.99
C GLY A 190 -3.88 -1.87 -32.48
N TYR A 191 -2.70 -1.76 -31.87
CA TYR A 191 -1.64 -0.86 -32.29
C TYR A 191 -0.59 -1.59 -33.12
N VAL A 192 -0.15 -0.97 -34.21
CA VAL A 192 0.97 -1.47 -35.02
C VAL A 192 1.94 -0.34 -35.30
N ASP A 193 3.22 -0.60 -35.06
CA ASP A 193 4.30 0.25 -35.55
C ASP A 193 5.51 -0.62 -35.90
N ASN A 194 6.15 -0.27 -37.00
CA ASN A 194 7.39 -0.87 -37.46
C ASN A 194 7.39 -2.40 -37.42
N ASP A 195 6.37 -3.01 -38.04
CA ASP A 195 6.21 -4.47 -38.16
C ASP A 195 5.90 -5.25 -36.86
N ILE A 196 5.59 -4.59 -35.75
CA ILE A 196 5.10 -5.23 -34.52
C ILE A 196 3.66 -4.80 -34.24
N MET A 197 2.76 -5.79 -34.17
CA MET A 197 1.35 -5.61 -33.83
C MET A 197 1.09 -6.04 -32.39
N TYR A 198 0.46 -5.16 -31.63
CA TYR A 198 -0.12 -5.41 -30.33
C TYR A 198 -1.63 -5.43 -30.51
N SER A 199 -2.25 -6.61 -30.45
CA SER A 199 -3.69 -6.76 -30.75
C SER A 199 -4.49 -7.07 -29.49
N ALA A 200 -5.63 -6.40 -29.31
CA ALA A 200 -6.53 -6.55 -28.19
C ALA A 200 -7.64 -7.58 -28.48
N HIS A 201 -7.72 -8.64 -27.66
CA HIS A 201 -8.67 -9.74 -27.83
C HIS A 201 -9.78 -9.66 -26.78
N ILE A 202 -10.73 -8.75 -27.01
CA ILE A 202 -11.74 -8.33 -26.01
C ILE A 202 -12.49 -9.49 -25.37
N TYR A 203 -12.89 -10.51 -26.13
CA TYR A 203 -13.66 -11.64 -25.59
C TYR A 203 -12.83 -12.69 -24.88
N SER A 204 -11.50 -12.67 -25.05
CA SER A 204 -10.58 -13.59 -24.35
C SER A 204 -9.81 -12.92 -23.22
N GLY A 205 -9.80 -11.59 -23.16
CA GLY A 205 -9.22 -10.85 -22.05
C GLY A 205 -7.70 -10.80 -22.03
N PHE A 206 -7.06 -10.87 -23.20
CA PHE A 206 -5.62 -10.70 -23.35
C PHE A 206 -5.26 -9.79 -24.52
N PHE A 207 -4.04 -9.24 -24.49
CA PHE A 207 -3.38 -8.76 -25.70
C PHE A 207 -2.38 -9.79 -26.21
N SER A 208 -2.09 -9.74 -27.52
CA SER A 208 -1.00 -10.52 -28.11
C SER A 208 0.00 -9.64 -28.84
N ILE A 209 1.28 -10.01 -28.77
CA ILE A 209 2.38 -9.39 -29.51
C ILE A 209 2.66 -10.26 -30.72
N VAL A 210 2.63 -9.68 -31.91
CA VAL A 210 2.72 -10.38 -33.19
C VAL A 210 3.75 -9.69 -34.08
N ASN A 211 4.71 -10.46 -34.58
CA ASN A 211 5.60 -10.00 -35.64
C ASN A 211 4.84 -10.08 -36.96
N VAL A 212 4.62 -8.93 -37.59
CA VAL A 212 3.91 -8.78 -38.86
C VAL A 212 4.86 -8.38 -40.00
N ALA A 213 6.17 -8.54 -39.86
CA ALA A 213 7.16 -8.23 -40.90
C ALA A 213 6.85 -8.97 -42.21
N ASN A 214 6.57 -10.27 -42.12
CA ASN A 214 5.97 -11.04 -43.22
C ASN A 214 4.44 -10.92 -43.18
N LYS A 215 3.90 -10.01 -43.98
CA LYS A 215 2.46 -9.65 -43.99
C LYS A 215 1.55 -10.83 -44.34
N SER A 216 2.03 -11.78 -45.13
CA SER A 216 1.25 -12.96 -45.53
C SER A 216 1.34 -14.13 -44.54
N ASN A 217 2.29 -14.08 -43.61
CA ASN A 217 2.44 -15.08 -42.55
C ASN A 217 2.94 -14.44 -41.24
N PRO A 218 2.11 -13.64 -40.55
CA PRO A 218 2.47 -13.08 -39.26
C PRO A 218 2.68 -14.17 -38.20
N SER A 219 3.63 -13.93 -37.28
CA SER A 219 4.00 -14.90 -36.24
C SER A 219 3.73 -14.35 -34.83
N LEU A 220 2.99 -15.11 -34.02
CA LEU A 220 2.75 -14.80 -32.62
C LEU A 220 4.06 -14.86 -31.82
N LEU A 221 4.31 -13.84 -30.99
CA LEU A 221 5.46 -13.76 -30.09
C LEU A 221 5.06 -14.01 -28.64
N ALA A 222 3.95 -13.39 -28.18
CA ALA A 222 3.52 -13.45 -26.79
C ALA A 222 2.01 -13.22 -26.64
N VAL A 223 1.47 -13.66 -25.50
CA VAL A 223 0.11 -13.38 -25.04
C VAL A 223 0.18 -12.99 -23.56
N GLN A 224 -0.58 -11.97 -23.16
CA GLN A 224 -0.63 -11.50 -21.78
C GLN A 224 -2.08 -11.11 -21.41
N ASN A 225 -2.60 -11.71 -20.34
CA ASN A 225 -3.92 -11.37 -19.80
C ASN A 225 -3.91 -9.97 -19.19
N THR A 226 -5.03 -9.25 -19.35
CA THR A 226 -5.26 -7.94 -18.74
C THR A 226 -6.19 -8.05 -17.50
N PRO A 227 -6.17 -7.07 -16.58
CA PRO A 227 -6.71 -7.27 -15.23
C PRO A 227 -8.24 -7.47 -15.19
N GLY A 228 -8.97 -6.87 -16.12
CA GLY A 228 -10.42 -6.97 -16.29
C GLY A 228 -10.87 -8.09 -17.22
N SER A 229 -9.94 -8.84 -17.83
CA SER A 229 -10.24 -9.93 -18.77
C SER A 229 -11.15 -9.49 -19.93
N PHE A 230 -11.01 -8.24 -20.38
CA PHE A 230 -11.83 -7.65 -21.45
C PHE A 230 -11.03 -6.62 -22.27
N THR A 231 -9.86 -7.03 -22.76
CA THR A 231 -8.87 -6.15 -23.41
C THR A 231 -9.45 -5.46 -24.63
N HIS A 232 -9.66 -4.15 -24.52
CA HIS A 232 -10.35 -3.34 -25.51
C HIS A 232 -9.38 -2.69 -26.48
N ASN A 233 -8.41 -1.93 -25.96
CA ASN A 233 -7.46 -1.15 -26.76
C ASN A 233 -6.03 -1.35 -26.27
N THR A 234 -5.08 -1.14 -27.18
CA THR A 234 -3.64 -1.17 -26.92
C THR A 234 -2.99 0.05 -27.53
N TRP A 235 -1.94 0.58 -26.89
CA TRP A 235 -1.10 1.64 -27.43
C TRP A 235 0.33 1.48 -26.95
N HIS A 236 1.31 1.46 -27.85
CA HIS A 236 2.72 1.25 -27.51
C HIS A 236 3.49 2.58 -27.43
N SER A 237 4.40 2.71 -26.47
CA SER A 237 5.37 3.81 -26.40
C SER A 237 6.65 3.38 -25.70
N GLY A 238 7.81 3.58 -26.35
CA GLY A 238 9.11 3.20 -25.81
C GLY A 238 9.22 1.69 -25.60
N SER A 239 9.40 1.27 -24.36
CA SER A 239 9.39 -0.15 -23.96
C SER A 239 8.05 -0.61 -23.37
N ALA A 240 7.09 0.30 -23.25
CA ALA A 240 5.83 0.07 -22.55
C ALA A 240 4.66 -0.13 -23.51
N LEU A 241 3.75 -1.03 -23.16
CA LEU A 241 2.44 -1.15 -23.75
C LEU A 241 1.39 -0.68 -22.74
N PHE A 242 0.45 0.13 -23.20
CA PHE A 242 -0.70 0.57 -22.43
C PHE A 242 -1.94 -0.14 -22.93
N THR A 243 -2.77 -0.63 -22.02
CA THR A 243 -4.03 -1.30 -22.36
C THR A 243 -5.18 -0.74 -21.54
N THR A 244 -6.37 -0.92 -22.09
CA THR A 244 -7.64 -0.60 -21.44
C THR A 244 -8.55 -1.81 -21.53
N ASP A 245 -9.36 -2.02 -20.49
CA ASP A 245 -10.38 -3.07 -20.47
C ASP A 245 -11.75 -2.41 -20.37
N GLU A 246 -12.61 -2.57 -21.38
CA GLU A 246 -13.85 -1.80 -21.50
C GLU A 246 -14.99 -2.38 -20.64
N VAL A 247 -14.74 -2.40 -19.33
CA VAL A 247 -15.64 -2.92 -18.30
C VAL A 247 -15.72 -1.95 -17.13
N SER A 248 -16.78 -2.04 -16.34
CA SER A 248 -16.96 -1.19 -15.16
C SER A 248 -15.85 -1.37 -14.14
N GLY A 249 -15.31 -0.27 -13.61
CA GLY A 249 -14.24 -0.29 -12.60
C GLY A 249 -12.89 -0.75 -13.15
N SER A 250 -12.65 -0.47 -14.42
CA SER A 250 -11.43 -0.83 -15.15
C SER A 250 -10.31 0.20 -14.97
N PHE A 251 -9.17 -0.08 -15.58
CA PHE A 251 -7.93 0.67 -15.42
C PHE A 251 -7.28 0.96 -16.77
N LEU A 252 -6.61 2.10 -16.87
CA LEU A 252 -5.46 2.22 -17.77
C LEU A 252 -4.30 1.43 -17.15
N THR A 253 -3.80 0.41 -17.85
CA THR A 253 -2.75 -0.49 -17.34
C THR A 253 -1.51 -0.42 -18.21
N SER A 254 -0.33 -0.41 -17.62
CA SER A 254 0.96 -0.39 -18.32
C SER A 254 1.70 -1.73 -18.15
N TYR A 255 2.46 -2.10 -19.17
CA TYR A 255 3.27 -3.32 -19.21
C TYR A 255 4.64 -3.03 -19.81
N ASP A 256 5.70 -3.65 -19.28
CA ASP A 256 6.99 -3.75 -19.97
C ASP A 256 6.89 -4.87 -21.00
N VAL A 257 7.07 -4.50 -22.27
CA VAL A 257 7.04 -5.42 -23.42
C VAL A 257 8.37 -5.47 -24.17
N SER A 258 9.45 -4.94 -23.58
CA SER A 258 10.81 -4.97 -24.16
C SER A 258 11.31 -6.38 -24.45
N ASN A 259 10.84 -7.36 -23.67
CA ASN A 259 11.06 -8.79 -23.89
C ASN A 259 9.72 -9.52 -24.00
N PRO A 260 9.27 -9.91 -25.20
CA PRO A 260 8.04 -10.68 -25.37
C PRO A 260 8.01 -12.02 -24.61
N GLY A 261 9.17 -12.60 -24.26
CA GLY A 261 9.25 -13.79 -23.43
C GLY A 261 9.04 -13.55 -21.93
N ASN A 262 9.00 -12.28 -21.49
CA ASN A 262 8.80 -11.88 -20.10
C ASN A 262 8.08 -10.53 -20.02
N VAL A 263 6.79 -10.53 -20.32
CA VAL A 263 5.93 -9.36 -20.18
C VAL A 263 5.56 -9.16 -18.71
N ASN A 264 5.75 -7.94 -18.19
CA ASN A 264 5.48 -7.62 -16.79
C ASN A 264 4.51 -6.45 -16.69
N GLN A 265 3.42 -6.60 -15.92
CA GLN A 265 2.58 -5.47 -15.57
C GLN A 265 3.37 -4.51 -14.67
N LEU A 266 3.35 -3.22 -14.99
CA LEU A 266 4.13 -2.19 -14.32
C LEU A 266 3.29 -1.39 -13.33
N ASP A 267 2.16 -0.87 -13.78
CA ASP A 267 1.25 -0.05 -12.98
C ASP A 267 -0.18 -0.04 -13.57
N LYS A 268 -1.14 0.48 -12.82
CA LYS A 268 -2.52 0.70 -13.27
C LYS A 268 -3.16 1.87 -12.55
N ILE A 269 -3.97 2.64 -13.27
CA ILE A 269 -4.63 3.84 -12.73
C ILE A 269 -6.09 3.94 -13.20
N GLN A 270 -6.94 4.54 -12.37
CA GLN A 270 -8.34 4.86 -12.70
C GLN A 270 -8.57 6.36 -12.69
N SER A 271 -9.48 6.86 -13.53
CA SER A 271 -9.89 8.27 -13.56
C SER A 271 -10.42 8.74 -12.20
N ASN A 272 -11.30 7.93 -11.59
CA ASN A 272 -11.94 8.23 -10.32
C ASN A 272 -12.10 6.93 -9.51
N PRO A 273 -11.12 6.58 -8.66
CA PRO A 273 -11.16 5.35 -7.87
C PRO A 273 -12.42 5.24 -7.01
N GLY A 274 -13.14 4.12 -7.13
CA GLY A 274 -14.36 3.83 -6.34
C GLY A 274 -15.69 4.21 -6.99
N THR A 275 -15.69 4.91 -8.13
CA THR A 275 -16.92 5.22 -8.90
C THR A 275 -17.26 4.19 -9.96
N PHE A 276 -16.43 3.15 -10.10
CA PHE A 276 -16.55 2.10 -11.11
C PHE A 276 -16.54 2.62 -12.56
N SER A 277 -15.81 3.71 -12.82
CA SER A 277 -15.62 4.29 -14.15
C SER A 277 -15.13 3.27 -15.17
N THR A 278 -15.52 3.48 -16.43
CA THR A 278 -15.22 2.56 -17.54
C THR A 278 -14.24 3.25 -18.48
N VAL A 279 -13.04 2.68 -18.64
CA VAL A 279 -12.04 3.18 -19.59
C VAL A 279 -12.41 2.75 -21.02
N HIS A 280 -12.03 3.53 -22.02
CA HIS A 280 -12.25 3.20 -23.43
C HIS A 280 -10.94 3.18 -24.25
N ASN A 281 -10.58 4.21 -25.00
CA ASN A 281 -9.33 4.23 -25.79
C ASN A 281 -8.26 5.10 -25.12
N THR A 282 -6.99 4.70 -25.26
CA THR A 282 -5.84 5.51 -24.85
C THR A 282 -4.93 5.85 -26.02
N HIS A 283 -4.32 7.03 -25.96
CA HIS A 283 -3.36 7.55 -26.93
C HIS A 283 -2.16 8.12 -26.19
N ILE A 284 -0.93 7.80 -26.63
CA ILE A 284 0.29 8.34 -26.02
C ILE A 284 0.88 9.46 -26.87
N ILE A 285 1.01 10.66 -26.29
CA ILE A 285 1.72 11.80 -26.87
C ILE A 285 2.76 12.33 -25.89
N ASN A 286 4.03 12.40 -26.29
CA ASN A 286 5.12 12.96 -25.46
C ASN A 286 5.14 12.41 -24.02
N ASP A 287 5.01 11.09 -23.85
CA ASP A 287 4.91 10.41 -22.55
C ASP A 287 3.70 10.85 -21.70
N TYR A 288 2.60 11.23 -22.34
CA TYR A 288 1.29 11.43 -21.71
C TYR A 288 0.26 10.48 -22.33
N ALA A 289 -0.42 9.72 -21.50
CA ALA A 289 -1.61 8.98 -21.91
C ALA A 289 -2.84 9.88 -21.83
N VAL A 290 -3.45 10.16 -22.99
CA VAL A 290 -4.74 10.83 -23.11
C VAL A 290 -5.78 9.74 -23.34
N THR A 291 -6.68 9.56 -22.37
CA THR A 291 -7.53 8.37 -22.29
C THR A 291 -8.99 8.78 -22.11
N SER A 292 -9.89 8.25 -22.94
CA SER A 292 -11.34 8.44 -22.76
C SER A 292 -11.91 7.50 -21.70
N TRP A 293 -12.85 8.02 -20.91
CA TRP A 293 -13.48 7.36 -19.76
C TRP A 293 -15.00 7.51 -19.77
N TYR A 294 -15.64 7.48 -20.94
CA TYR A 294 -17.09 7.57 -21.08
C TYR A 294 -17.67 8.72 -20.23
N ARG A 295 -18.32 8.40 -19.12
CA ARG A 295 -19.02 9.37 -18.28
C ARG A 295 -18.11 10.27 -17.44
N ASP A 296 -16.82 9.96 -17.33
CA ASP A 296 -15.85 10.83 -16.68
C ASP A 296 -15.17 11.80 -17.66
N GLY A 297 -15.55 11.76 -18.94
CA GLY A 297 -14.88 12.51 -20.00
C GLY A 297 -13.55 11.87 -20.36
N PHE A 298 -12.43 12.58 -20.14
CA PHE A 298 -11.10 12.04 -20.40
C PHE A 298 -10.07 12.48 -19.35
N THR A 299 -8.98 11.72 -19.26
CA THR A 299 -7.83 12.00 -18.38
C THR A 299 -6.56 12.20 -19.19
N ILE A 300 -5.62 12.95 -18.62
CA ILE A 300 -4.23 13.06 -19.06
C ILE A 300 -3.37 12.49 -17.93
N VAL A 301 -2.62 11.43 -18.22
CA VAL A 301 -1.76 10.73 -17.25
C VAL A 301 -0.31 10.86 -17.72
N ASP A 302 0.58 11.32 -16.84
CA ASP A 302 2.01 11.29 -17.08
C ASP A 302 2.53 9.86 -16.97
N VAL A 303 3.00 9.34 -18.10
CA VAL A 303 3.49 7.96 -18.24
C VAL A 303 4.98 7.91 -18.56
N SER A 304 5.72 9.01 -18.36
CA SER A 304 7.18 9.04 -18.48
C SER A 304 7.88 8.05 -17.52
N ARG A 305 7.18 7.66 -16.45
CA ARG A 305 7.51 6.52 -15.59
C ARG A 305 6.35 5.53 -15.61
N PRO A 306 6.29 4.58 -16.56
CA PRO A 306 5.14 3.68 -16.71
C PRO A 306 4.92 2.73 -15.51
N ALA A 307 5.88 2.62 -14.59
CA ALA A 307 5.74 1.87 -13.33
C ALA A 307 5.31 2.72 -12.12
N ASN A 308 5.00 4.00 -12.34
CA ASN A 308 4.52 4.96 -11.34
C ASN A 308 3.78 6.09 -12.09
N MET A 309 2.58 5.81 -12.58
CA MET A 309 1.78 6.72 -13.40
C MET A 309 1.06 7.75 -12.54
N VAL A 310 0.95 8.98 -13.04
CA VAL A 310 0.31 10.09 -12.30
C VAL A 310 -0.71 10.78 -13.18
N GLN A 311 -1.98 10.83 -12.74
CA GLN A 311 -2.97 11.67 -13.42
C GLN A 311 -2.63 13.15 -13.21
N VAL A 312 -2.38 13.86 -14.30
CA VAL A 312 -1.94 15.26 -14.33
C VAL A 312 -2.95 16.21 -14.96
N GLY A 313 -4.00 15.68 -15.57
CA GLY A 313 -5.11 16.48 -16.07
C GLY A 313 -6.35 15.62 -16.27
N ASN A 314 -7.49 16.29 -16.36
CA ASN A 314 -8.77 15.68 -16.73
C ASN A 314 -9.75 16.77 -17.15
N TYR A 315 -10.73 16.38 -17.96
CA TYR A 315 -11.87 17.22 -18.26
C TYR A 315 -13.14 16.36 -18.35
N ASP A 316 -14.13 16.72 -17.55
CA ASP A 316 -15.45 16.07 -17.56
C ASP A 316 -16.31 16.66 -18.70
N THR A 317 -16.43 15.90 -19.78
CA THR A 317 -17.30 16.25 -20.92
C THR A 317 -18.73 15.73 -20.73
N TYR A 318 -19.05 15.03 -19.64
CA TYR A 318 -20.37 14.45 -19.38
C TYR A 318 -20.83 14.74 -17.93
N PRO A 319 -20.96 16.04 -17.58
CA PRO A 319 -21.09 16.49 -16.19
C PRO A 319 -22.34 15.95 -15.50
N ASN A 320 -22.26 15.74 -14.18
CA ASN A 320 -23.35 15.24 -13.32
C ASN A 320 -23.74 13.76 -13.49
N ALA A 321 -23.04 13.01 -14.35
CA ALA A 321 -23.36 11.61 -14.62
C ALA A 321 -22.15 10.64 -14.51
N GLY A 322 -21.01 11.08 -13.96
CA GLY A 322 -19.77 10.31 -13.85
C GLY A 322 -19.87 8.92 -13.20
N GLY A 323 -18.82 8.12 -13.35
CA GLY A 323 -18.74 6.72 -12.90
C GLY A 323 -19.07 5.70 -13.99
N SER A 324 -19.65 4.57 -13.60
CA SER A 324 -19.96 3.45 -14.50
C SER A 324 -20.92 3.81 -15.65
N GLY A 325 -20.66 3.28 -16.85
CA GLY A 325 -21.55 3.36 -18.01
C GLY A 325 -20.82 3.67 -19.32
N PHE A 326 -21.56 3.60 -20.43
CA PHE A 326 -21.04 3.72 -21.80
C PHE A 326 -21.66 4.93 -22.53
N GLN A 327 -21.90 6.02 -21.81
CA GLN A 327 -22.35 7.30 -22.35
C GLN A 327 -21.25 8.34 -22.14
N GLY A 328 -21.33 9.49 -22.81
CA GLY A 328 -20.30 10.52 -22.71
C GLY A 328 -19.16 10.29 -23.70
N CYS A 329 -17.92 10.50 -23.27
CA CYS A 329 -16.75 10.52 -24.14
C CYS A 329 -16.36 9.14 -24.65
N TRP A 330 -16.66 8.85 -25.92
CA TRP A 330 -16.23 7.63 -26.61
C TRP A 330 -14.78 7.76 -27.06
N GLY A 331 -14.46 8.80 -27.83
CA GLY A 331 -13.15 8.99 -28.46
C GLY A 331 -12.45 10.26 -28.03
N VAL A 332 -11.12 10.23 -27.97
CA VAL A 332 -10.26 11.41 -27.81
C VAL A 332 -9.13 11.37 -28.83
N TYR A 333 -8.73 12.53 -29.35
CA TYR A 333 -7.62 12.66 -30.29
C TYR A 333 -6.68 13.81 -29.86
N PRO A 334 -5.43 13.53 -29.47
CA PRO A 334 -4.52 14.54 -28.94
C PRO A 334 -3.42 15.02 -29.92
N TYR A 335 -3.47 14.64 -31.20
CA TYR A 335 -2.33 14.83 -32.12
C TYR A 335 -2.49 16.01 -33.10
N LEU A 336 -3.40 16.97 -32.83
CA LEU A 336 -3.48 18.17 -33.64
C LEU A 336 -2.19 19.01 -33.49
N PRO A 337 -1.62 19.56 -34.58
CA PRO A 337 -0.45 20.44 -34.53
C PRO A 337 -0.54 21.62 -33.54
N SER A 338 -1.74 22.16 -33.30
CA SER A 338 -2.00 23.23 -32.32
C SER A 338 -1.84 22.78 -30.88
N GLY A 339 -1.75 21.47 -30.63
CA GLY A 339 -1.78 20.87 -29.31
C GLY A 339 -3.19 20.73 -28.72
N ASN A 340 -4.24 21.12 -29.45
CA ASN A 340 -5.61 20.94 -29.01
C ASN A 340 -6.01 19.45 -29.00
N ILE A 341 -6.91 19.11 -28.08
CA ILE A 341 -7.54 17.80 -27.98
C ILE A 341 -8.94 17.89 -28.57
N LEU A 342 -9.31 16.90 -29.38
CA LEU A 342 -10.68 16.64 -29.79
C LEU A 342 -11.26 15.55 -28.90
N ALA A 343 -12.47 15.73 -28.38
CA ALA A 343 -13.20 14.70 -27.65
C ALA A 343 -14.60 14.52 -28.23
N SER A 344 -15.00 13.27 -28.46
CA SER A 344 -16.30 12.93 -29.07
C SER A 344 -17.20 12.29 -28.02
N ASN A 345 -18.29 12.98 -27.69
CA ASN A 345 -19.34 12.45 -26.85
C ASN A 345 -20.42 11.78 -27.70
N ILE A 346 -20.81 10.56 -27.33
CA ILE A 346 -21.90 9.80 -27.97
C ILE A 346 -23.17 10.63 -28.04
N ASN A 347 -23.50 11.23 -26.90
CA ASN A 347 -24.64 12.07 -26.66
C ASN A 347 -24.28 13.09 -25.58
N ALA A 348 -24.93 14.24 -25.60
CA ALA A 348 -24.88 15.25 -24.56
C ALA A 348 -25.59 14.75 -23.29
N GLU A 349 -25.11 15.17 -22.13
CA GLU A 349 -25.76 14.84 -20.86
C GLU A 349 -27.18 15.42 -20.79
N GLY A 350 -28.09 14.69 -20.14
CA GLY A 350 -29.50 15.10 -20.01
C GLY A 350 -30.31 15.07 -21.31
N THR A 351 -29.72 14.69 -22.45
CA THR A 351 -30.42 14.59 -23.73
C THR A 351 -30.84 13.15 -24.05
N ALA A 352 -31.93 12.99 -24.80
CA ALA A 352 -32.26 11.69 -25.38
C ALA A 352 -31.18 11.28 -26.40
N ASN A 353 -30.97 9.97 -26.58
CA ASN A 353 -30.11 9.43 -27.64
C ASN A 353 -30.37 10.17 -28.96
N GLY A 354 -29.32 10.75 -29.56
CA GLY A 354 -29.37 11.46 -30.82
C GLY A 354 -28.86 12.91 -30.76
N THR A 355 -28.15 13.35 -29.73
CA THR A 355 -27.46 14.66 -29.75
C THR A 355 -26.01 14.51 -29.34
N GLY A 356 -25.14 14.05 -30.23
CA GLY A 356 -23.72 13.92 -29.94
C GLY A 356 -22.98 15.26 -29.94
N GLU A 357 -21.77 15.30 -29.38
CA GLU A 357 -21.01 16.55 -29.23
C GLU A 357 -19.52 16.35 -29.54
N LEU A 358 -18.98 17.20 -30.40
CA LEU A 358 -17.54 17.35 -30.58
C LEU A 358 -17.05 18.47 -29.67
N TRP A 359 -16.17 18.14 -28.73
CA TRP A 359 -15.53 19.07 -27.81
C TRP A 359 -14.12 19.39 -28.29
N ILE A 360 -13.76 20.67 -28.28
CA ILE A 360 -12.41 21.15 -28.57
C ILE A 360 -11.82 21.73 -27.29
N LEU A 361 -10.67 21.22 -26.88
CA LEU A 361 -10.02 21.58 -25.61
C LEU A 361 -8.54 21.86 -25.80
N THR A 362 -7.96 22.70 -24.95
CA THR A 362 -6.52 22.98 -24.94
C THR A 362 -5.91 22.46 -23.63
N PRO A 363 -5.08 21.42 -23.67
CA PRO A 363 -4.39 20.90 -22.48
C PRO A 363 -3.19 21.77 -22.09
N THR A 364 -2.88 21.77 -20.79
CA THR A 364 -1.60 22.20 -20.24
C THR A 364 -0.88 20.96 -19.73
N TYR A 365 0.09 20.46 -20.48
CA TYR A 365 0.84 19.28 -20.07
C TYR A 365 1.82 19.61 -18.95
N GLU A 366 1.56 19.08 -17.76
CA GLU A 366 2.44 19.17 -16.59
C GLU A 366 2.92 17.79 -16.19
N ARG A 367 4.17 17.66 -15.74
CA ARG A 367 4.70 16.38 -15.26
C ARG A 367 4.22 16.10 -13.85
N GLY A 368 4.04 14.83 -13.47
CA GLY A 368 3.80 14.44 -12.08
C GLY A 368 5.07 14.58 -11.23
N CYS A 369 4.91 14.64 -9.91
CA CYS A 369 6.00 14.41 -8.97
C CYS A 369 6.03 12.93 -8.58
N TYR A 370 7.22 12.36 -8.38
CA TYR A 370 7.36 10.95 -8.04
C TYR A 370 8.09 10.76 -6.71
N LEU A 371 7.56 9.86 -5.88
CA LEU A 371 8.18 9.43 -4.63
C LEU A 371 8.29 7.91 -4.64
N GLU A 372 9.51 7.38 -4.58
CA GLU A 372 9.77 5.94 -4.54
C GLU A 372 10.81 5.63 -3.48
N GLY A 373 10.83 4.40 -2.96
CA GLY A 373 11.89 3.99 -2.05
C GLY A 373 11.64 2.64 -1.39
N LEU A 374 12.45 2.33 -0.39
CA LEU A 374 12.40 1.08 0.36
C LEU A 374 12.01 1.33 1.81
N ILE A 375 11.08 0.52 2.31
CA ILE A 375 10.73 0.43 3.72
C ILE A 375 11.39 -0.81 4.32
N THR A 376 12.22 -0.62 5.35
CA THR A 376 13.01 -1.68 5.98
C THR A 376 12.87 -1.65 7.50
N ASP A 377 13.16 -2.77 8.14
CA ASP A 377 13.31 -2.84 9.59
C ASP A 377 14.72 -2.34 9.97
N VAL A 378 14.79 -1.39 10.90
CA VAL A 378 16.06 -0.73 11.26
C VAL A 378 17.06 -1.67 11.96
N GLN A 379 16.59 -2.75 12.58
CA GLN A 379 17.44 -3.69 13.32
C GLN A 379 18.03 -4.78 12.41
N THR A 380 17.21 -5.30 11.50
CA THR A 380 17.55 -6.43 10.63
C THR A 380 17.98 -6.00 9.22
N GLY A 381 17.57 -4.81 8.78
CA GLY A 381 17.72 -4.35 7.39
C GLY A 381 16.80 -5.05 6.39
N PHE A 382 15.91 -5.94 6.85
CA PHE A 382 14.99 -6.66 5.98
C PHE A 382 13.84 -5.77 5.51
N PRO A 383 13.31 -6.02 4.29
CA PRO A 383 12.18 -5.27 3.78
C PRO A 383 10.91 -5.51 4.61
N ILE A 384 10.14 -4.44 4.81
CA ILE A 384 8.83 -4.51 5.48
C ILE A 384 7.74 -4.52 4.42
N ASN A 385 7.01 -5.63 4.34
CA ASN A 385 5.84 -5.77 3.48
C ASN A 385 4.62 -5.06 4.07
N GLY A 386 3.90 -4.29 3.25
CA GLY A 386 2.63 -3.65 3.60
C GLY A 386 2.75 -2.57 4.67
N ALA A 387 3.86 -1.83 4.70
CA ALA A 387 3.94 -0.57 5.44
C ALA A 387 3.24 0.52 4.62
N THR A 388 2.39 1.29 5.27
CA THR A 388 1.62 2.36 4.62
C THR A 388 2.47 3.62 4.58
N VAL A 389 2.68 4.16 3.38
CA VAL A 389 3.34 5.44 3.12
C VAL A 389 2.27 6.44 2.70
N LYS A 390 2.21 7.59 3.39
CA LYS A 390 1.21 8.62 3.16
C LYS A 390 1.86 10.00 3.06
N ILE A 391 1.55 10.74 1.99
CA ILE A 391 1.87 12.16 1.88
C ILE A 391 0.80 12.95 2.64
N LEU A 392 1.16 13.55 3.77
CA LEU A 392 0.25 14.34 4.60
C LEU A 392 -0.21 15.61 3.86
N GLY A 393 -1.46 15.99 4.06
CA GLY A 393 -2.10 17.09 3.31
C GLY A 393 -2.56 16.71 1.89
N SER A 394 -2.30 15.48 1.45
CA SER A 394 -2.83 14.90 0.21
C SER A 394 -3.70 13.66 0.49
N ASN A 395 -4.41 13.19 -0.54
CA ASN A 395 -5.10 11.90 -0.51
C ASN A 395 -4.20 10.74 -0.97
N THR A 396 -2.92 10.97 -1.26
CA THR A 396 -2.01 9.95 -1.80
C THR A 396 -1.49 9.05 -0.67
N THR A 397 -1.79 7.77 -0.78
CA THR A 397 -1.34 6.72 0.15
C THR A 397 -1.01 5.47 -0.65
N GLU A 398 0.09 4.79 -0.29
CA GLU A 398 0.50 3.53 -0.92
C GLU A 398 1.01 2.54 0.13
N ASN A 399 1.01 1.25 -0.18
CA ASN A 399 1.62 0.23 0.67
C ASN A 399 2.91 -0.31 0.04
N SER A 400 3.93 -0.53 0.86
CA SER A 400 5.14 -1.21 0.39
C SER A 400 4.84 -2.65 -0.02
N ALA A 401 5.49 -3.11 -1.09
CA ALA A 401 5.44 -4.47 -1.59
C ALA A 401 6.26 -5.43 -0.70
N ALA A 402 6.25 -6.72 -1.04
CA ALA A 402 6.94 -7.76 -0.27
C ALA A 402 8.46 -7.56 -0.18
N ASN A 403 9.06 -6.92 -1.19
CA ASN A 403 10.47 -6.52 -1.23
C ASN A 403 10.72 -5.15 -0.54
N GLY A 404 9.72 -4.56 0.10
CA GLY A 404 9.80 -3.29 0.80
C GLY A 404 9.68 -2.06 -0.10
N GLU A 405 9.63 -2.23 -1.43
CA GLU A 405 9.52 -1.11 -2.36
C GLU A 405 8.14 -0.48 -2.31
N TYR A 406 8.07 0.84 -2.41
CA TYR A 406 6.84 1.57 -2.68
C TYR A 406 7.08 2.60 -3.78
N LYS A 407 6.02 2.92 -4.52
CA LYS A 407 6.03 3.92 -5.59
C LYS A 407 4.73 4.68 -5.54
N MET A 408 4.80 6.00 -5.49
CA MET A 408 3.62 6.85 -5.48
C MET A 408 3.86 8.16 -6.23
N GLY A 409 2.77 8.74 -6.70
CA GLY A 409 2.74 9.99 -7.43
C GLY A 409 2.06 11.12 -6.68
N GLN A 410 2.45 12.36 -6.97
CA GLN A 410 1.77 13.56 -6.49
C GLN A 410 1.65 14.56 -7.64
N LEU A 411 0.50 15.21 -7.76
CA LEU A 411 0.26 16.19 -8.82
C LEU A 411 1.11 17.45 -8.62
N GLN A 412 1.02 18.05 -7.44
CA GLN A 412 1.63 19.36 -7.17
C GLN A 412 3.00 19.20 -6.50
N GLY A 413 4.00 19.91 -7.02
CA GLY A 413 5.28 20.09 -6.35
C GLY A 413 5.14 20.92 -5.07
N GLY A 414 6.10 20.76 -4.15
CA GLY A 414 6.09 21.42 -2.87
C GLY A 414 6.82 20.64 -1.79
N ASN A 415 6.83 21.18 -0.57
CA ASN A 415 7.33 20.48 0.60
C ASN A 415 6.16 19.77 1.29
N PHE A 416 6.30 18.47 1.49
CA PHE A 416 5.28 17.63 2.12
C PHE A 416 5.88 16.84 3.26
N ASP A 417 5.10 16.61 4.30
CA ASP A 417 5.44 15.63 5.31
C ASP A 417 4.95 14.25 4.88
N VAL A 418 5.83 13.26 4.93
CA VAL A 418 5.55 11.86 4.62
C VAL A 418 5.53 11.07 5.90
N LEU A 419 4.41 10.39 6.15
CA LEU A 419 4.21 9.49 7.27
C LEU A 419 4.27 8.04 6.78
N VAL A 420 5.12 7.23 7.42
CA VAL A 420 5.21 5.79 7.21
C VAL A 420 4.74 5.07 8.48
N THR A 421 3.77 4.16 8.34
CA THR A 421 3.22 3.38 9.45
C THR A 421 3.18 1.90 9.14
N LYS A 422 3.39 1.08 10.17
CA LYS A 422 3.19 -0.37 10.14
C LYS A 422 2.84 -0.85 11.54
N THR A 423 1.84 -1.72 11.68
CA THR A 423 1.55 -2.36 12.97
C THR A 423 2.78 -3.07 13.51
N GLY A 424 3.10 -2.86 14.78
CA GLY A 424 4.32 -3.38 15.41
C GLY A 424 5.56 -2.54 15.17
N TYR A 425 5.45 -1.36 14.54
CA TYR A 425 6.55 -0.41 14.36
C TYR A 425 6.16 0.99 14.83
N ILE A 426 7.15 1.75 15.30
CA ILE A 426 6.98 3.17 15.63
C ILE A 426 6.81 3.95 14.32
N PRO A 427 5.77 4.80 14.18
CA PRO A 427 5.59 5.64 13.01
C PRO A 427 6.82 6.50 12.70
N TYR A 428 7.21 6.54 11.45
CA TYR A 428 8.29 7.39 10.95
C TYR A 428 7.69 8.56 10.16
N SER A 429 8.13 9.79 10.43
CA SER A 429 7.69 10.97 9.70
C SER A 429 8.89 11.82 9.28
N THR A 430 8.89 12.31 8.05
CA THR A 430 9.94 13.21 7.52
C THR A 430 9.36 14.15 6.48
N SER A 431 10.00 15.31 6.28
CA SER A 431 9.65 16.23 5.20
C SER A 431 10.41 15.89 3.92
N VAL A 432 9.75 15.97 2.77
CA VAL A 432 10.33 15.78 1.43
C VAL A 432 9.95 16.94 0.51
N ALA A 433 10.89 17.38 -0.31
CA ALA A 433 10.63 18.31 -1.40
C ALA A 433 10.32 17.51 -2.68
N LEU A 434 9.14 17.71 -3.23
CA LEU A 434 8.69 17.12 -4.49
C LEU A 434 8.71 18.17 -5.59
N SER A 435 9.14 17.79 -6.79
CA SER A 435 9.19 18.66 -7.95
C SER A 435 8.69 17.91 -9.19
N ASN A 436 7.91 18.60 -10.01
CA ASN A 436 7.31 18.02 -11.22
C ASN A 436 8.40 17.50 -12.17
N GLY A 437 8.24 16.27 -12.66
CA GLY A 437 9.18 15.58 -13.53
C GLY A 437 10.40 14.97 -12.82
N VAL A 438 10.49 15.10 -11.49
CA VAL A 438 11.64 14.60 -10.71
C VAL A 438 11.23 13.42 -9.85
N LEU A 439 12.05 12.37 -9.88
CA LEU A 439 11.99 11.28 -8.91
C LEU A 439 12.70 11.67 -7.63
N THR A 440 11.94 11.73 -6.54
CA THR A 440 12.46 11.83 -5.18
C THR A 440 12.54 10.43 -4.58
N THR A 441 13.72 10.03 -4.11
CA THR A 441 13.88 8.75 -3.40
C THR A 441 13.81 8.97 -1.89
N LEU A 442 12.94 8.23 -1.20
CA LEU A 442 12.85 8.22 0.26
C LEU A 442 12.86 6.77 0.78
N ASN A 443 14.00 6.35 1.31
CA ASN A 443 14.09 5.12 2.07
C ASN A 443 13.75 5.40 3.54
N ALA A 444 12.94 4.54 4.16
CA ALA A 444 12.60 4.64 5.57
C ALA A 444 12.92 3.33 6.29
N ALA A 445 13.64 3.42 7.41
CA ALA A 445 13.89 2.29 8.29
C ALA A 445 13.00 2.45 9.53
N LEU A 446 12.04 1.55 9.73
CA LEU A 446 11.12 1.59 10.85
C LEU A 446 11.71 0.86 12.05
N LEU A 447 11.52 1.44 13.25
CA LEU A 447 11.91 0.82 14.50
C LEU A 447 10.77 -0.06 15.01
N PRO A 448 10.94 -1.38 15.19
CA PRO A 448 9.91 -2.22 15.77
C PRO A 448 9.57 -1.72 17.18
N VAL A 449 8.28 -1.74 17.51
CA VAL A 449 7.80 -1.54 18.87
C VAL A 449 8.32 -2.73 19.68
N GLY A 450 9.13 -2.48 20.70
CA GLY A 450 9.73 -3.54 21.51
C GLY A 450 8.65 -4.47 22.11
N LEU A 451 8.79 -5.77 21.92
CA LEU A 451 8.01 -6.80 22.63
C LEU A 451 8.60 -7.03 24.04
N PRO A 452 7.85 -7.69 24.95
CA PRO A 452 7.27 -7.11 26.17
C PRO A 452 8.30 -6.63 27.21
N VAL A 453 7.83 -5.76 28.13
CA VAL A 453 8.57 -5.17 29.26
C VAL A 453 9.69 -6.08 29.78
N THR A 454 10.94 -5.67 29.58
CA THR A 454 12.07 -6.30 30.25
C THR A 454 12.24 -5.64 31.61
N PHE A 455 12.05 -6.39 32.70
CA PHE A 455 12.41 -5.90 34.03
C PHE A 455 13.90 -5.58 34.06
N THR A 456 14.27 -4.32 34.27
CA THR A 456 15.68 -3.95 34.43
C THR A 456 16.16 -4.24 35.84
N ARG A 457 15.25 -4.30 36.81
CA ARG A 457 15.53 -4.59 38.22
C ARG A 457 14.29 -5.10 38.95
N PHE A 458 14.42 -6.14 39.78
CA PHE A 458 13.43 -6.52 40.80
C PHE A 458 14.15 -6.94 42.09
N SER A 459 13.76 -6.34 43.21
CA SER A 459 14.38 -6.59 44.52
C SER A 459 13.35 -6.57 45.64
N VAL A 460 13.63 -7.34 46.69
CA VAL A 460 12.81 -7.43 47.90
C VAL A 460 13.72 -7.36 49.12
N THR A 461 13.40 -6.48 50.06
CA THR A 461 14.20 -6.27 51.27
C THR A 461 13.33 -6.26 52.52
N ALA A 462 13.81 -6.85 53.61
CA ALA A 462 13.12 -6.84 54.90
C ALA A 462 13.27 -5.47 55.56
N GLU A 463 12.16 -4.92 56.08
CA GLU A 463 12.13 -3.74 56.93
C GLU A 463 11.32 -4.04 58.18
N GLY A 464 11.98 -4.60 59.20
CA GLY A 464 11.31 -5.06 60.42
C GLY A 464 10.41 -6.27 60.13
N LYS A 465 9.08 -6.09 60.26
CA LYS A 465 8.07 -7.11 59.94
C LYS A 465 7.52 -6.98 58.52
N ASP A 466 8.02 -6.03 57.72
CA ASP A 466 7.52 -5.76 56.38
C ASP A 466 8.51 -6.24 55.31
N ALA A 467 7.99 -6.51 54.11
CA ALA A 467 8.80 -6.66 52.89
C ALA A 467 8.59 -5.46 51.98
N LEU A 468 9.67 -4.77 51.63
CA LEU A 468 9.66 -3.71 50.63
C LEU A 468 10.15 -4.25 49.29
N LEU A 469 9.27 -4.21 48.29
CA LEU A 469 9.54 -4.58 46.91
C LEU A 469 9.86 -3.32 46.11
N ARG A 470 10.88 -3.39 45.24
CA ARG A 470 11.22 -2.33 44.28
C ARG A 470 11.53 -2.94 42.93
N TRP A 471 10.94 -2.39 41.86
CA TRP A 471 11.24 -2.79 40.49
C TRP A 471 11.24 -1.61 39.55
N SER A 472 11.88 -1.82 38.40
CA SER A 472 11.98 -0.83 37.33
C SER A 472 11.68 -1.49 35.99
N THR A 473 11.00 -0.75 35.13
CA THR A 473 10.70 -1.13 33.73
C THR A 473 11.51 -0.24 32.78
N ALA A 474 11.96 -0.79 31.66
CA ALA A 474 12.66 0.01 30.64
C ALA A 474 11.70 0.91 29.83
N ALA A 475 10.51 0.38 29.55
CA ALA A 475 9.40 1.04 28.87
C ALA A 475 8.11 0.25 29.17
N GLU A 476 6.95 0.90 29.11
CA GLU A 476 5.65 0.27 29.31
C GLU A 476 4.72 0.58 28.14
N ILE A 477 4.32 -0.46 27.42
CA ILE A 477 3.41 -0.41 26.27
C ILE A 477 2.32 -1.42 26.55
N ASP A 478 1.07 -0.98 26.44
CA ASP A 478 -0.13 -1.78 26.73
C ASP A 478 -0.12 -2.46 28.11
N ASN A 479 0.63 -1.92 29.07
CA ASN A 479 0.70 -2.44 30.44
C ASN A 479 -0.48 -1.93 31.28
N GLU A 480 -1.32 -2.83 31.77
CA GLU A 480 -2.38 -2.49 32.74
C GLU A 480 -1.75 -2.24 34.13
N GLY A 481 -0.74 -3.04 34.49
CA GLY A 481 -0.02 -2.95 35.76
C GLY A 481 0.51 -4.29 36.25
N PHE A 482 0.87 -4.34 37.54
CA PHE A 482 1.57 -5.46 38.16
C PHE A 482 0.79 -6.02 39.35
N GLU A 483 0.43 -7.30 39.31
CA GLU A 483 0.01 -8.02 40.51
C GLU A 483 1.25 -8.40 41.32
N VAL A 484 1.31 -7.92 42.56
CA VAL A 484 2.33 -8.33 43.52
C VAL A 484 1.86 -9.63 44.15
N GLU A 485 2.51 -10.74 43.83
CA GLU A 485 2.17 -12.04 44.37
C GLU A 485 3.12 -12.44 45.50
N HIS A 486 2.56 -13.01 46.57
CA HIS A 486 3.24 -13.43 47.77
C HIS A 486 2.97 -14.92 48.02
N SER A 487 4.00 -15.65 48.46
CA SER A 487 3.85 -17.02 48.97
C SER A 487 4.79 -17.30 50.14
N ARG A 488 4.42 -18.31 50.95
CA ARG A 488 5.27 -18.93 51.99
C ARG A 488 6.14 -20.06 51.44
N THR A 489 5.93 -20.47 50.19
CA THR A 489 6.75 -21.48 49.50
C THR A 489 7.20 -20.94 48.14
N ASN A 490 8.29 -21.48 47.59
CA ASN A 490 8.80 -21.01 46.31
C ASN A 490 7.99 -21.53 45.09
N THR A 491 7.13 -22.54 45.27
CA THR A 491 6.55 -23.30 44.14
C THR A 491 5.03 -23.25 44.06
N SER A 492 4.33 -22.95 45.15
CA SER A 492 2.85 -22.97 45.18
C SER A 492 2.30 -22.03 46.26
N GLY A 493 0.98 -21.86 46.30
CA GLY A 493 0.31 -21.00 47.28
C GLY A 493 0.54 -19.51 47.05
N TRP A 494 0.61 -19.09 45.78
CA TRP A 494 0.73 -17.68 45.39
C TRP A 494 -0.61 -16.98 45.60
N GLU A 495 -0.59 -15.91 46.36
CA GLU A 495 -1.74 -15.04 46.62
C GLU A 495 -1.39 -13.63 46.16
N THR A 496 -2.36 -12.93 45.55
CA THR A 496 -2.18 -11.53 45.18
C THR A 496 -2.25 -10.66 46.43
N ALA A 497 -1.12 -10.03 46.77
CA ALA A 497 -1.06 -9.06 47.86
C ALA A 497 -1.78 -7.76 47.48
N ASP A 498 -1.52 -7.25 46.26
CA ASP A 498 -2.22 -6.09 45.69
C ASP A 498 -1.90 -5.94 44.18
N PHE A 499 -2.58 -5.00 43.52
CA PHE A 499 -2.31 -4.57 42.15
C PHE A 499 -1.75 -3.16 42.10
N VAL A 500 -0.55 -3.01 41.52
CA VAL A 500 0.08 -1.71 41.30
C VAL A 500 -0.14 -1.31 39.84
N LYS A 501 -0.99 -0.30 39.64
CA LYS A 501 -1.32 0.23 38.31
C LYS A 501 -0.06 0.74 37.60
N GLY A 502 0.11 0.37 36.32
CA GLY A 502 1.18 0.88 35.47
C GLY A 502 1.05 2.39 35.27
N THR A 503 2.18 3.10 35.34
CA THR A 503 2.27 4.55 35.13
C THR A 503 3.25 4.92 34.02
N GLY A 504 3.92 3.94 33.41
CA GLY A 504 4.93 4.16 32.38
C GLY A 504 4.34 4.58 31.03
N THR A 505 5.23 5.10 30.18
CA THR A 505 4.95 5.42 28.77
C THR A 505 5.84 4.54 27.89
N PRO A 506 5.59 4.44 26.57
CA PRO A 506 6.44 3.66 25.65
C PRO A 506 7.90 4.12 25.59
N TYR A 507 8.21 5.28 26.18
CA TYR A 507 9.43 6.04 25.89
C TYR A 507 10.30 6.32 27.12
N LEU A 508 9.81 6.06 28.34
CA LEU A 508 10.55 6.36 29.57
C LEU A 508 10.49 5.18 30.56
N PRO A 509 11.60 4.89 31.26
CA PRO A 509 11.59 3.91 32.33
C PRO A 509 10.72 4.39 33.49
N ALA A 510 10.10 3.45 34.20
CA ALA A 510 9.32 3.74 35.40
C ALA A 510 9.84 2.92 36.58
N ASP A 511 9.84 3.55 37.75
CA ASP A 511 10.25 2.96 39.02
C ASP A 511 9.04 2.77 39.92
N TYR A 512 8.95 1.60 40.54
CA TYR A 512 7.86 1.23 41.43
C TYR A 512 8.38 0.76 42.77
N SER A 513 7.55 0.95 43.79
CA SER A 513 7.76 0.34 45.09
C SER A 513 6.45 -0.08 45.71
N PHE A 514 6.43 -1.24 46.34
CA PHE A 514 5.28 -1.75 47.06
C PHE A 514 5.69 -2.38 48.39
N ARG A 515 4.91 -2.18 49.45
CA ARG A 515 5.22 -2.68 50.79
C ARG A 515 4.15 -3.65 51.24
N VAL A 516 4.57 -4.88 51.53
CA VAL A 516 3.74 -5.90 52.18
C VAL A 516 4.02 -5.85 53.67
N ARG A 517 2.98 -5.57 54.47
CA ARG A 517 3.11 -5.28 55.90
C ARG A 517 2.80 -6.48 56.78
N ASP A 518 3.31 -6.43 58.01
CA ASP A 518 2.93 -7.32 59.11
C ASP A 518 3.09 -8.82 58.78
N LEU A 519 4.16 -9.15 58.08
CA LEU A 519 4.47 -10.53 57.71
C LEU A 519 4.87 -11.34 58.94
N ALA A 520 4.31 -12.53 59.06
CA ALA A 520 4.68 -13.47 60.10
C ALA A 520 6.16 -13.89 59.96
N PRO A 521 6.88 -14.17 61.05
CA PRO A 521 8.28 -14.53 60.97
C PRO A 521 8.55 -15.75 60.06
N GLY A 522 9.65 -15.73 59.31
CA GLY A 522 10.07 -16.78 58.37
C GLY A 522 10.46 -16.28 56.98
N THR A 523 10.71 -17.21 56.05
CA THR A 523 11.02 -16.89 54.65
C THR A 523 9.73 -16.60 53.85
N HIS A 524 9.74 -15.51 53.09
CA HIS A 524 8.67 -15.10 52.20
C HIS A 524 9.18 -15.00 50.77
N TYR A 525 8.37 -15.43 49.81
CA TYR A 525 8.67 -15.37 48.37
C TYR A 525 7.74 -14.40 47.69
N PHE A 526 8.27 -13.65 46.74
CA PHE A 526 7.53 -12.65 45.97
C PHE A 526 7.87 -12.75 44.49
N ARG A 527 6.87 -12.52 43.65
CA ARG A 527 7.05 -12.30 42.21
C ARG A 527 6.04 -11.26 41.75
N LEU A 528 6.30 -10.68 40.59
CA LEU A 528 5.40 -9.78 39.90
C LEU A 528 4.76 -10.54 38.74
N ARG A 529 3.45 -10.44 38.61
CA ARG A 529 2.73 -10.81 37.39
C ARG A 529 2.30 -9.53 36.70
N GLN A 530 2.98 -9.21 35.61
CA GLN A 530 2.57 -8.13 34.72
C GLN A 530 1.31 -8.54 33.96
N LYS A 531 0.34 -7.64 33.87
CA LYS A 531 -0.85 -7.79 33.03
C LYS A 531 -0.87 -6.72 31.96
N ASP A 532 -1.11 -7.15 30.74
CA ASP A 532 -1.27 -6.25 29.59
C ASP A 532 -2.77 -6.00 29.33
N LEU A 533 -3.11 -4.91 28.65
CA LEU A 533 -4.49 -4.48 28.34
C LEU A 533 -5.24 -5.49 27.45
N ASP A 534 -4.51 -6.35 26.75
CA ASP A 534 -5.06 -7.45 25.94
C ASP A 534 -5.36 -8.72 26.77
N GLY A 535 -5.06 -8.69 28.07
CA GLY A 535 -5.28 -9.78 29.01
C GLY A 535 -4.15 -10.82 29.08
N SER A 536 -3.07 -10.65 28.31
CA SER A 536 -1.87 -11.47 28.44
C SER A 536 -1.10 -11.13 29.72
N SER A 537 -0.25 -12.05 30.18
CA SER A 537 0.52 -11.84 31.42
C SER A 537 1.88 -12.51 31.41
N THR A 538 2.87 -11.82 31.99
CA THR A 538 4.26 -12.30 32.10
C THR A 538 4.72 -12.22 33.55
N TYR A 539 5.54 -13.17 34.00
CA TYR A 539 6.05 -13.21 35.38
C TYR A 539 7.49 -12.74 35.47
N SER A 540 7.83 -12.03 36.55
CA SER A 540 9.22 -11.78 36.95
C SER A 540 9.90 -13.05 37.46
N GLU A 541 11.21 -12.95 37.73
CA GLU A 541 11.88 -13.90 38.62
C GLU A 541 11.26 -13.86 40.04
N VAL A 542 11.36 -14.97 40.78
CA VAL A 542 10.96 -15.04 42.19
C VAL A 542 12.10 -14.54 43.07
N LYS A 543 11.79 -13.65 44.02
CA LYS A 543 12.72 -13.19 45.05
C LYS A 543 12.23 -13.59 46.43
N SER A 544 13.15 -13.99 47.30
CA SER A 544 12.87 -14.33 48.70
C SER A 544 13.39 -13.28 49.66
N VAL A 545 12.75 -13.16 50.82
CA VAL A 545 13.18 -12.32 51.94
C VAL A 545 12.88 -13.03 53.26
N GLU A 546 13.78 -12.93 54.24
CA GLU A 546 13.57 -13.46 55.59
C GLU A 546 13.04 -12.36 56.50
N ILE A 547 11.85 -12.56 57.07
CA ILE A 547 11.22 -11.64 58.01
C ILE A 547 11.46 -12.13 59.45
N GLY A 548 12.09 -11.30 60.27
CA GLY A 548 12.45 -11.65 61.66
C GLY A 548 13.50 -12.76 61.76
N GLY A 549 14.67 -12.55 61.15
CA GLY A 549 15.78 -13.52 61.15
C GLY A 549 16.22 -13.93 62.56
N VAL A 550 16.61 -15.19 62.72
CA VAL A 550 17.14 -15.75 63.96
C VAL A 550 18.41 -14.98 64.34
N ARG A 551 18.42 -14.31 65.49
CA ARG A 551 19.63 -13.75 66.10
C ARG A 551 19.78 -14.35 67.49
N LEU A 552 20.55 -15.42 67.60
CA LEU A 552 21.05 -15.83 68.92
C LEU A 552 22.05 -14.77 69.38
N GLN A 553 21.87 -14.22 70.58
CA GLN A 553 22.88 -13.37 71.20
C GLN A 553 23.44 -14.10 72.42
N ALA A 554 24.77 -14.24 72.48
CA ALA A 554 25.45 -14.82 73.62
C ALA A 554 26.61 -13.94 74.09
N ALA A 555 26.71 -13.72 75.40
CA ALA A 555 27.83 -13.01 75.99
C ALA A 555 28.07 -13.44 77.45
N PHE A 556 29.33 -13.42 77.89
CA PHE A 556 29.65 -13.51 79.31
C PHE A 556 29.47 -12.16 79.99
N ARG A 557 28.83 -12.13 81.17
CA ARG A 557 28.78 -10.93 82.01
C ARG A 557 28.96 -11.29 83.50
N PRO A 558 30.01 -10.77 84.18
CA PRO A 558 31.20 -10.18 83.57
C PRO A 558 31.98 -11.23 82.75
N ASN A 559 32.91 -10.78 81.90
CA ASN A 559 33.85 -11.70 81.25
C ASN A 559 34.61 -12.51 82.30
N ILE A 560 34.72 -13.84 82.08
CA ILE A 560 35.41 -14.73 83.01
C ILE A 560 36.93 -14.61 82.79
N THR A 561 37.57 -13.80 83.64
CA THR A 561 39.03 -13.65 83.72
C THR A 561 39.45 -13.72 85.19
N GLY A 562 39.96 -14.88 85.65
CA GLY A 562 40.42 -15.06 87.04
C GLY A 562 39.94 -16.36 87.68
N THR A 563 39.80 -16.37 89.01
CA THR A 563 39.53 -17.58 89.82
C THR A 563 38.05 -17.90 90.08
N SER A 564 37.15 -16.95 89.82
CA SER A 564 35.70 -17.09 90.00
C SER A 564 35.01 -17.35 88.66
N GLY A 565 33.96 -18.19 88.66
CA GLY A 565 33.09 -18.40 87.50
C GLY A 565 32.36 -17.13 87.05
N GLY A 566 31.53 -17.24 86.01
CA GLY A 566 30.69 -16.15 85.54
C GLY A 566 29.49 -16.63 84.73
N ASP A 567 28.60 -15.71 84.41
CA ASP A 567 27.30 -16.04 83.82
C ASP A 567 27.31 -15.86 82.30
N LEU A 568 26.86 -16.91 81.60
CA LEU A 568 26.58 -16.89 80.17
C LEU A 568 25.15 -16.40 79.95
N TYR A 569 25.00 -15.21 79.40
CA TYR A 569 23.72 -14.64 79.01
C TYR A 569 23.40 -15.04 77.58
N LEU A 570 22.17 -15.52 77.39
CA LEU A 570 21.63 -15.94 76.11
C LEU A 570 20.33 -15.21 75.86
N TYR A 571 20.11 -14.77 74.63
CA TYR A 571 18.83 -14.21 74.20
C TYR A 571 18.44 -14.75 72.83
N SER A 572 17.16 -15.10 72.69
CA SER A 572 16.54 -15.45 71.42
C SER A 572 15.14 -14.87 71.31
N GLU A 573 14.79 -14.36 70.13
CA GLU A 573 13.44 -13.86 69.82
C GLU A 573 12.44 -14.99 69.48
N ARG A 574 12.90 -16.24 69.32
CA ARG A 574 12.06 -17.42 69.07
C ARG A 574 12.46 -18.60 69.95
N SER A 575 11.49 -19.40 70.36
CA SER A 575 11.73 -20.69 71.04
C SER A 575 12.59 -21.61 70.18
N MET A 576 13.74 -22.05 70.70
CA MET A 576 14.62 -22.97 70.01
C MET A 576 15.44 -23.83 70.98
N PRO A 577 15.80 -25.06 70.59
CA PRO A 577 16.74 -25.87 71.35
C PRO A 577 18.15 -25.30 71.20
N VAL A 578 18.81 -25.04 72.32
CA VAL A 578 20.18 -24.53 72.41
C VAL A 578 21.05 -25.57 73.13
N ARG A 579 22.11 -26.01 72.44
CA ARG A 579 23.16 -26.88 73.00
C ARG A 579 24.41 -26.09 73.30
N ILE A 580 24.95 -26.26 74.50
CA ILE A 580 26.10 -25.51 74.98
C ILE A 580 27.11 -26.51 75.50
N ALA A 581 28.35 -26.41 75.04
CA ALA A 581 29.43 -27.27 75.50
C ALA A 581 30.73 -26.49 75.63
N VAL A 582 31.50 -26.79 76.67
CA VAL A 582 32.79 -26.15 76.93
C VAL A 582 33.92 -27.06 76.46
N PHE A 583 34.93 -26.48 75.81
CA PHE A 583 36.10 -27.17 75.27
C PHE A 583 37.38 -26.51 75.75
N ASN A 584 38.43 -27.30 75.96
CA ASN A 584 39.78 -26.77 76.17
C ASN A 584 40.40 -26.28 74.85
N VAL A 585 41.60 -25.68 74.90
CA VAL A 585 42.32 -25.20 73.70
C VAL A 585 42.62 -26.27 72.64
N THR A 586 42.66 -27.56 73.02
CA THR A 586 42.89 -28.66 72.09
C THR A 586 41.59 -29.22 71.49
N GLY A 587 40.44 -28.60 71.78
CA GLY A 587 39.13 -29.03 71.27
C GLY A 587 38.53 -30.24 71.97
N ILE A 588 39.08 -30.66 73.12
CA ILE A 588 38.53 -31.76 73.93
C ILE A 588 37.41 -31.19 74.81
N PRO A 589 36.20 -31.78 74.82
CA PRO A 589 35.12 -31.33 75.68
C PRO A 589 35.51 -31.51 77.14
N VAL A 590 35.25 -30.50 77.95
CA VAL A 590 35.27 -30.64 79.42
C VAL A 590 33.88 -31.02 79.89
N ASP A 591 33.77 -31.63 81.06
CA ASP A 591 32.51 -32.11 81.64
C ASP A 591 31.60 -30.95 82.12
N MET A 592 31.22 -30.08 81.19
CA MET A 592 30.32 -28.94 81.35
C MET A 592 29.56 -28.70 80.04
N SER A 593 28.28 -29.06 80.04
CA SER A 593 27.36 -28.86 78.94
C SER A 593 25.94 -28.62 79.43
N TRP A 594 25.15 -27.94 78.60
CA TRP A 594 23.73 -27.65 78.84
C TRP A 594 22.92 -27.87 77.56
N GLU A 595 21.69 -28.31 77.74
CA GLU A 595 20.64 -28.32 76.73
C GLU A 595 19.45 -27.59 77.32
N ILE A 596 19.02 -26.51 76.65
CA ILE A 596 17.87 -25.72 77.07
C ILE A 596 16.98 -25.42 75.86
N GLU A 597 15.69 -25.22 76.12
CA GLU A 597 14.81 -24.54 75.18
C GLU A 597 14.83 -23.05 75.50
N LEU A 598 15.26 -22.21 74.56
CA LEU A 598 15.45 -20.78 74.77
C LEU A 598 14.41 -19.96 74.01
N GLU A 599 13.60 -19.20 74.75
CA GLU A 599 12.76 -18.11 74.24
C GLU A 599 12.86 -16.93 75.22
N GLY A 600 13.26 -15.75 74.73
CA GLY A 600 13.62 -14.63 75.60
C GLY A 600 15.03 -14.78 76.18
N GLU A 601 15.23 -14.34 77.42
CA GLU A 601 16.54 -14.36 78.09
C GLU A 601 16.74 -15.63 78.93
N ALA A 602 17.94 -16.19 78.89
CA ALA A 602 18.40 -17.20 79.83
C ALA A 602 19.81 -16.88 80.35
N ILE A 603 20.07 -17.26 81.59
CA ILE A 603 21.36 -17.06 82.25
C ILE A 603 21.86 -18.42 82.72
N ILE A 604 23.08 -18.78 82.31
CA ILE A 604 23.70 -20.06 82.66
C ILE A 604 24.98 -19.79 83.46
N PRO A 605 25.05 -20.22 84.73
CA PRO A 605 26.25 -20.06 85.52
C PRO A 605 27.34 -21.03 85.04
N VAL A 606 28.50 -20.49 84.67
CA VAL A 606 29.68 -21.26 84.26
C VAL A 606 30.69 -21.26 85.40
N ASP A 607 30.74 -22.37 86.13
CA ASP A 607 31.66 -22.57 87.27
C ASP A 607 33.07 -22.93 86.80
N ALA A 608 33.83 -21.90 86.44
CA ALA A 608 35.23 -22.03 86.02
C ALA A 608 36.18 -22.51 87.15
N ALA A 609 35.76 -22.58 88.41
CA ALA A 609 36.60 -23.07 89.50
C ALA A 609 36.90 -24.58 89.39
N ARG A 610 36.05 -25.33 88.68
CA ARG A 610 36.19 -26.77 88.44
C ARG A 610 37.17 -27.13 87.32
N LEU A 611 37.75 -26.14 86.66
CA LEU A 611 38.66 -26.31 85.53
C LEU A 611 40.12 -26.01 85.93
N PRO A 612 41.10 -26.76 85.38
CA PRO A 612 42.50 -26.36 85.44
C PRO A 612 42.76 -24.96 84.86
N ALA A 613 43.88 -24.35 85.22
CA ALA A 613 44.31 -23.10 84.60
C ALA A 613 44.53 -23.30 83.09
N GLY A 614 43.94 -22.43 82.27
CA GLY A 614 43.94 -22.57 80.82
C GLY A 614 42.90 -21.69 80.11
N VAL A 615 42.94 -21.72 78.77
CA VAL A 615 41.94 -21.04 77.92
C VAL A 615 40.87 -22.05 77.49
N TYR A 616 39.62 -21.60 77.53
CA TYR A 616 38.45 -22.42 77.22
C TYR A 616 37.53 -21.71 76.22
N PHE A 617 36.79 -22.50 75.47
CA PHE A 617 35.81 -22.04 74.49
C PHE A 617 34.45 -22.66 74.79
N VAL A 618 33.41 -21.83 74.85
CA VAL A 618 32.02 -22.27 74.92
C VAL A 618 31.45 -22.24 73.52
N ALA A 619 31.09 -23.40 72.98
CA ALA A 619 30.37 -23.50 71.72
C ALA A 619 28.87 -23.59 72.02
N ILE A 620 28.10 -22.73 71.35
CA ILE A 620 26.66 -22.58 71.51
C ILE A 620 26.04 -22.86 70.14
N MET A 621 25.23 -23.90 70.07
CA MET A 621 24.57 -24.36 68.85
C MET A 621 23.07 -24.17 68.99
N ALA A 622 22.45 -23.40 68.10
CA ALA A 622 21.00 -23.18 68.10
C ALA A 622 20.49 -23.01 66.67
N GLY A 623 19.44 -23.74 66.27
CA GLY A 623 18.77 -23.55 64.98
C GLY A 623 19.69 -23.65 63.73
N GLY A 624 20.83 -24.34 63.82
CA GLY A 624 21.85 -24.41 62.76
C GLY A 624 22.94 -23.33 62.84
N GLU A 625 22.78 -22.32 63.70
CA GLU A 625 23.81 -21.32 63.99
C GLU A 625 24.79 -21.81 65.07
N ARG A 626 26.05 -21.35 64.97
CA ARG A 626 27.11 -21.62 65.94
C ARG A 626 27.73 -20.32 66.41
N GLN A 627 27.70 -20.07 67.72
CA GLN A 627 28.50 -19.02 68.36
C GLN A 627 29.57 -19.64 69.25
N ILE A 628 30.74 -19.02 69.29
CA ILE A 628 31.86 -19.45 70.13
C ILE A 628 32.31 -18.26 70.98
N LEU A 629 32.27 -18.44 72.29
CA LEU A 629 32.78 -17.47 73.24
C LEU A 629 34.03 -18.02 73.91
N ARG A 630 35.02 -17.16 74.13
CA ARG A 630 36.27 -17.51 74.78
C ARG A 630 36.27 -17.01 76.22
N PHE A 631 36.79 -17.82 77.15
CA PHE A 631 37.17 -17.37 78.47
C PHE A 631 38.50 -17.98 78.94
N SER A 632 39.08 -17.46 80.02
CA SER A 632 40.34 -17.96 80.56
C SER A 632 40.28 -18.13 82.07
N ARG A 633 40.70 -19.31 82.54
CA ARG A 633 40.95 -19.61 83.94
C ARG A 633 42.43 -19.37 84.22
N GLN A 634 42.74 -18.40 85.09
CA GLN A 634 44.12 -18.13 85.52
C GLN A 634 44.55 -19.07 86.63
#